data_AF-A0A834ZTA9-F1
#
_entry.id   AF-A0A834ZTA9-F1
#
_cell.length_a   1.000
_cell.length_b   1.000
_cell.length_c   1.000
_cell.angle_alpha   90.00
_cell.angle_beta   90.00
_cell.angle_gamma   90.00
#
_symmetry.space_group_name_H-M   'P 1'
#
loop_
_entity.id
_entity.type
_entity.pdbx_description
1 polymer ?
#
loop_
_entity_poly.entity_id
_entity_poly.type
_entity_poly.pdbx_seq_one_letter_code
_entity_poly.pdbx_strand_id
1 'polypeptide(L)'
;MHGRPRKPLKPEEGAASFAKAANLRTLQAQLLHNHHHKIYIKDALDLSSKLLEINPEAYTAWNYRKLAVEHNLRSETDPDSIKAILSEELRLVESALRRNFKSYGAWHHRKWVLSKGNSSLDHEFRLLDQFQKADSRNFHAWNYRRFVAALKNVSEEEELKFTTDMINTNFSNYSAWHNRSVLLSHLLKQRVQGYFPREKVLTEEYDLVHQALFTDPDDQSGWFYHLWLLDQTVKPDAPLLVSSWPVHGSDLIISLGRNLDGRALSPFTSFHSDTGEFPLILYFNQAVEGVDSSTVTVESVFDKNADLMWRPLLTNNSGNAQVWVTYLKLPDVKDHSLKAYPVGVSIGHTQGIISSGGSHYSHPSQFEFTVSLQPIDSEHAERGPGTEMVVWKDGNFHTNKTILQDVSPTIDYFDQLRIEKDIEPTTSMWHAKTVANEIVLFRELLSEINCKIGKLTLARLLIGHDSIMSYNKTPYSYKRVYSQEVLELLSDLMKLDPSHSRYYKDEHSLVLMCQVTSNKELLLRHCWYYKESTSWSIHNSICLRLNNLSLSRIGSVENLLWVQMLDLSHNELRSIEGLEGMQLLSCLNLSNNKLSSFTALEPLRLLKSLKVLDISYNELGAHSIDTTRYLCSSPLSHTVGSDWDVDKCETDDVKVTNYWDVVLIFRGLHLTQLDIVGNAISDDKFKLLLAKVLPSLKWLDGEDVC
;
A
#
# COMPACT_ATOMS: atom_id res chain seq x y z
N MET A 1 -5.27 33.79 -9.32
CA MET A 1 -5.20 33.33 -7.92
C MET A 1 -3.77 33.32 -7.39
N HIS A 2 -2.77 32.83 -8.13
CA HIS A 2 -1.40 32.72 -7.64
C HIS A 2 -0.53 33.96 -7.90
N GLY A 3 0.42 34.24 -7.01
CA GLY A 3 1.50 35.22 -7.19
C GLY A 3 1.07 36.69 -7.27
N ARG A 4 -0.20 37.03 -7.01
CA ARG A 4 -0.66 38.43 -7.01
C ARG A 4 -0.27 39.10 -5.69
N PRO A 5 0.62 40.10 -5.70
CA PRO A 5 0.93 40.85 -4.49
C PRO A 5 -0.34 41.54 -3.99
N ARG A 6 -0.64 41.43 -2.69
CA ARG A 6 -1.75 42.17 -2.08
C ARG A 6 -1.35 43.65 -2.00
N LYS A 7 -1.73 44.43 -3.02
CA LYS A 7 -1.60 45.89 -3.03
C LYS A 7 -2.99 46.53 -2.96
N PRO A 8 -3.15 47.66 -2.25
CA PRO A 8 -4.40 48.42 -2.28
C PRO A 8 -4.67 48.87 -3.72
N LEU A 9 -5.88 48.58 -4.23
CA LEU A 9 -6.24 48.96 -5.59
C LEU A 9 -6.28 50.49 -5.71
N LYS A 10 -5.57 51.03 -6.70
CA LYS A 10 -5.77 52.43 -7.10
C LYS A 10 -7.14 52.58 -7.79
N PRO A 11 -7.83 53.72 -7.66
CA PRO A 11 -9.14 53.95 -8.31
C PRO A 11 -9.11 53.70 -9.83
N GLU A 12 -8.02 54.09 -10.50
CA GLU A 12 -7.81 53.89 -11.94
C GLU A 12 -7.68 52.40 -12.31
N GLU A 13 -7.01 51.60 -11.47
CA GLU A 13 -6.86 50.15 -11.66
C GLU A 13 -8.21 49.42 -11.45
N GLY A 14 -9.03 49.93 -10.53
CA GLY A 14 -10.41 49.45 -10.32
C GLY A 14 -11.30 49.69 -11.53
N ALA A 15 -11.27 50.90 -12.10
CA ALA A 15 -12.03 51.24 -13.31
C ALA A 15 -11.59 50.38 -14.52
N ALA A 16 -10.28 50.20 -14.72
CA ALA A 16 -9.74 49.34 -15.78
C ALA A 16 -10.14 47.88 -15.60
N SER A 17 -10.12 47.36 -14.36
CA SER A 17 -10.56 45.99 -14.06
C SER A 17 -12.06 45.80 -14.32
N PHE A 18 -12.90 46.79 -13.98
CA PHE A 18 -14.33 46.76 -14.26
C PHE A 18 -14.62 46.76 -15.77
N ALA A 19 -13.96 47.64 -16.52
CA ALA A 19 -14.09 47.69 -17.98
C ALA A 19 -13.66 46.37 -18.64
N LYS A 20 -12.56 45.77 -18.16
CA LYS A 20 -12.11 44.45 -18.63
C LYS A 20 -13.11 43.35 -18.32
N ALA A 21 -13.70 43.35 -17.12
CA ALA A 21 -14.72 42.39 -16.73
C ALA A 21 -16.01 42.53 -17.55
N ALA A 22 -16.44 43.77 -17.82
CA ALA A 22 -17.59 44.06 -18.67
C ALA A 22 -17.37 43.52 -20.09
N ASN A 23 -16.22 43.81 -20.71
CA ASN A 23 -15.87 43.28 -22.02
C ASN A 23 -15.86 41.74 -22.04
N LEU A 24 -15.28 41.10 -21.03
CA LEU A 24 -15.27 39.63 -20.93
C LEU A 24 -16.69 39.04 -20.88
N ARG A 25 -17.60 39.65 -20.11
CA ARG A 25 -19.00 39.22 -20.02
C ARG A 25 -19.72 39.36 -21.37
N THR A 26 -19.49 40.46 -22.08
CA THR A 26 -20.05 40.66 -23.43
C THR A 26 -19.57 39.58 -24.39
N LEU A 27 -18.26 39.30 -24.43
CA LEU A 27 -17.70 38.23 -25.27
C LEU A 27 -18.26 36.86 -24.90
N GLN A 28 -18.40 36.55 -23.61
CA GLN A 28 -18.99 35.29 -23.13
C GLN A 28 -20.46 35.15 -23.55
N ALA A 29 -21.27 36.20 -23.41
CA ALA A 29 -22.68 36.17 -23.80
C ALA A 29 -22.84 35.95 -25.31
N GLN A 30 -22.02 36.63 -26.12
CA GLN A 30 -22.02 36.45 -27.58
C GLN A 30 -21.53 35.05 -27.99
N LEU A 31 -20.50 34.52 -27.34
CA LEU A 31 -20.06 33.14 -27.55
C LEU A 31 -21.19 32.14 -27.25
N LEU A 32 -21.88 32.28 -26.12
CA LEU A 32 -22.99 31.39 -25.74
C LEU A 32 -24.14 31.46 -26.75
N HIS A 33 -24.45 32.66 -27.25
CA HIS A 33 -25.42 32.83 -28.33
C HIS A 33 -25.00 32.06 -29.58
N ASN A 34 -23.76 32.23 -30.04
CA ASN A 34 -23.22 31.52 -31.22
C ASN A 34 -23.22 30.00 -31.00
N HIS A 35 -22.87 29.55 -29.79
CA HIS A 35 -22.86 28.13 -29.42
C HIS A 35 -24.27 27.51 -29.47
N HIS A 36 -25.26 28.15 -28.84
CA HIS A 36 -26.65 27.65 -28.83
C HIS A 36 -27.26 27.58 -30.23
N HIS A 37 -26.91 28.52 -31.11
CA HIS A 37 -27.43 28.57 -32.48
C HIS A 37 -26.53 27.87 -33.51
N LYS A 38 -25.44 27.20 -33.07
CA LYS A 38 -24.47 26.49 -33.93
C LYS A 38 -23.91 27.36 -35.06
N ILE A 39 -23.63 28.62 -34.77
CA ILE A 39 -23.11 29.60 -35.75
C ILE A 39 -21.59 29.45 -35.84
N TYR A 40 -21.05 28.90 -36.94
CA TYR A 40 -19.60 28.62 -37.08
C TYR A 40 -18.88 29.47 -38.14
N ILE A 41 -19.38 30.67 -38.40
CA ILE A 41 -18.78 31.61 -39.36
C ILE A 41 -17.52 32.27 -38.80
N LYS A 42 -16.71 32.87 -39.69
CA LYS A 42 -15.44 33.52 -39.35
C LYS A 42 -15.56 34.54 -38.20
N ASP A 43 -16.55 35.44 -38.24
CA ASP A 43 -16.75 36.45 -37.19
C ASP A 43 -17.01 35.82 -35.81
N ALA A 44 -17.74 34.70 -35.77
CA ALA A 44 -18.03 33.97 -34.54
C ALA A 44 -16.77 33.25 -34.00
N LEU A 45 -15.89 32.76 -34.89
CA LEU A 45 -14.60 32.19 -34.53
C LEU A 45 -13.63 33.27 -34.03
N ASP A 46 -13.55 34.43 -34.68
CA ASP A 46 -12.70 35.55 -34.28
C ASP A 46 -13.10 36.09 -32.90
N LEU A 47 -14.40 36.12 -32.62
CA LEU A 47 -14.93 36.44 -31.29
C LEU A 47 -14.48 35.42 -30.23
N SER A 48 -14.59 34.13 -30.55
CA SER A 48 -14.09 33.08 -29.65
C SER A 48 -12.57 33.16 -29.45
N SER A 49 -11.81 33.52 -30.49
CA SER A 49 -10.36 33.71 -30.42
C SER A 49 -10.02 34.81 -29.41
N LYS A 50 -10.64 35.99 -29.55
CA LYS A 50 -10.46 37.12 -28.62
C LYS A 50 -10.76 36.73 -27.18
N LEU A 51 -11.83 35.98 -26.95
CA LEU A 51 -12.18 35.50 -25.60
C LEU A 51 -11.07 34.62 -25.01
N LEU A 52 -10.54 33.68 -25.79
CA LEU A 52 -9.52 32.72 -25.35
C LEU A 52 -8.15 33.36 -25.14
N GLU A 53 -7.79 34.37 -25.93
CA GLU A 53 -6.55 35.15 -25.72
C GLU A 53 -6.58 35.99 -24.43
N ILE A 54 -7.78 36.39 -23.99
CA ILE A 54 -7.99 37.09 -22.72
C ILE A 54 -8.09 36.08 -21.57
N ASN A 55 -8.82 34.98 -21.76
CA ASN A 55 -9.07 33.95 -20.76
C ASN A 55 -8.97 32.52 -21.35
N PRO A 56 -7.77 31.93 -21.33
CA PRO A 56 -7.54 30.55 -21.75
C PRO A 56 -8.30 29.49 -20.93
N GLU A 57 -8.85 29.84 -19.76
CA GLU A 57 -9.62 28.92 -18.91
C GLU A 57 -11.11 28.86 -19.27
N ALA A 58 -11.54 29.52 -20.36
CA ALA A 58 -12.92 29.42 -20.84
C ALA A 58 -13.15 28.07 -21.55
N TYR A 59 -13.34 26.99 -20.80
CA TYR A 59 -13.50 25.62 -21.34
C TYR A 59 -14.64 25.49 -22.36
N THR A 60 -15.76 26.19 -22.13
CA THR A 60 -16.88 26.21 -23.10
C THR A 60 -16.47 26.79 -24.45
N ALA A 61 -15.57 27.79 -24.46
CA ALA A 61 -15.06 28.36 -25.71
C ALA A 61 -14.18 27.35 -26.46
N TRP A 62 -13.30 26.63 -25.77
CA TRP A 62 -12.53 25.54 -26.39
C TRP A 62 -13.43 24.45 -26.97
N ASN A 63 -14.48 24.04 -26.24
CA ASN A 63 -15.43 23.05 -26.73
C ASN A 63 -16.21 23.53 -27.95
N TYR A 64 -16.66 24.80 -27.93
CA TYR A 64 -17.29 25.44 -29.08
C TYR A 64 -16.36 25.44 -30.30
N ARG A 65 -15.06 25.76 -30.12
CA ARG A 65 -14.09 25.71 -31.23
C ARG A 65 -13.92 24.31 -31.81
N LYS A 66 -13.88 23.27 -30.98
CA LYS A 66 -13.80 21.88 -31.48
C LYS A 66 -14.99 21.55 -32.39
N LEU A 67 -16.20 21.90 -31.97
CA LEU A 67 -17.40 21.70 -32.76
C LEU A 67 -17.35 22.46 -34.08
N ALA A 68 -16.89 23.72 -34.05
CA ALA A 68 -16.77 24.55 -35.24
C ALA A 68 -15.72 24.02 -36.22
N VAL A 69 -14.55 23.60 -35.73
CA VAL A 69 -13.51 22.97 -36.54
C VAL A 69 -14.01 21.67 -37.15
N GLU A 70 -14.68 20.80 -36.38
CA GLU A 70 -15.24 19.56 -36.90
C GLU A 70 -16.33 19.80 -37.95
N HIS A 71 -17.16 20.82 -37.76
CA HIS A 71 -18.13 21.23 -38.77
C HIS A 71 -17.45 21.67 -40.06
N ASN A 72 -16.44 22.53 -39.97
CA ASN A 72 -15.76 23.10 -41.14
C ASN A 72 -14.91 22.07 -41.88
N LEU A 73 -14.32 21.10 -41.16
CA LEU A 73 -13.58 20.00 -41.77
C LEU A 73 -14.47 18.98 -42.49
N ARG A 74 -15.74 18.82 -42.09
CA ARG A 74 -16.67 17.91 -42.79
C ARG A 74 -17.03 18.40 -44.19
N SER A 75 -17.06 19.72 -44.37
CA SER A 75 -17.39 20.36 -45.65
C SER A 75 -16.19 20.59 -46.55
N GLU A 76 -14.96 20.40 -46.03
CA GLU A 76 -13.73 20.71 -46.76
C GLU A 76 -13.05 19.42 -47.26
N THR A 77 -12.65 19.43 -48.53
CA THR A 77 -11.95 18.31 -49.16
C THR A 77 -10.54 18.67 -49.59
N ASP A 78 -10.23 19.96 -49.68
CA ASP A 78 -8.91 20.44 -50.07
C ASP A 78 -7.89 20.29 -48.92
N PRO A 79 -6.80 19.50 -49.10
CA PRO A 79 -5.80 19.28 -48.05
C PRO A 79 -5.13 20.55 -47.55
N ASP A 80 -4.91 21.54 -48.41
CA ASP A 80 -4.26 22.81 -48.04
C ASP A 80 -5.19 23.67 -47.18
N SER A 81 -6.48 23.70 -47.51
CA SER A 81 -7.51 24.37 -46.70
C SER A 81 -7.70 23.69 -45.34
N ILE A 82 -7.70 22.36 -45.28
CA ILE A 82 -7.71 21.60 -44.01
C ILE A 82 -6.50 21.97 -43.15
N LYS A 83 -5.30 21.99 -43.75
CA LYS A 83 -4.06 22.37 -43.07
C LYS A 83 -4.09 23.81 -42.58
N ALA A 84 -4.66 24.74 -43.35
CA ALA A 84 -4.80 26.14 -42.96
C ALA A 84 -5.71 26.30 -41.74
N ILE A 85 -6.85 25.61 -41.69
CA ILE A 85 -7.78 25.62 -40.55
C ILE A 85 -7.07 25.14 -39.28
N LEU A 86 -6.39 23.99 -39.35
CA LEU A 86 -5.68 23.42 -38.20
C LEU A 86 -4.50 24.30 -37.77
N SER A 87 -3.78 24.89 -38.72
CA SER A 87 -2.66 25.81 -38.43
C SER A 87 -3.13 27.07 -37.70
N GLU A 88 -4.31 27.59 -38.05
CA GLU A 88 -4.89 28.75 -37.38
C GLU A 88 -5.31 28.42 -35.95
N GLU A 89 -5.87 27.22 -35.71
CA GLU A 89 -6.13 26.75 -34.34
C GLU A 89 -4.85 26.64 -33.51
N LEU A 90 -3.77 26.11 -34.08
CA LEU A 90 -2.48 26.02 -33.37
C LEU A 90 -1.92 27.39 -33.01
N ARG A 91 -2.10 28.42 -33.86
CA ARG A 91 -1.71 29.80 -33.56
C ARG A 91 -2.52 30.40 -32.43
N LEU A 92 -3.84 30.18 -32.42
CA LEU A 92 -4.70 30.63 -31.33
C LEU A 92 -4.27 29.99 -30.01
N VAL A 93 -4.01 28.68 -30.01
CA VAL A 93 -3.55 27.98 -28.81
C VAL A 93 -2.20 28.53 -28.35
N GLU A 94 -1.27 28.81 -29.27
CA GLU A 94 0.01 29.43 -28.92
C GLU A 94 -0.18 30.81 -28.27
N SER A 95 -1.06 31.66 -28.82
CA SER A 95 -1.43 32.96 -28.25
C SER A 95 -2.01 32.81 -26.83
N ALA A 96 -2.91 31.84 -26.64
CA ALA A 96 -3.48 31.52 -25.33
C ALA A 96 -2.44 31.00 -24.32
N LEU A 97 -1.49 30.16 -24.76
CA LEU A 97 -0.41 29.66 -23.91
C LEU A 97 0.61 30.74 -23.55
N ARG A 98 0.88 31.72 -24.43
CA ARG A 98 1.68 32.91 -24.08
C ARG A 98 1.03 33.73 -22.97
N ARG A 99 -0.32 33.77 -22.94
CA ARG A 99 -1.08 34.41 -21.85
C ARG A 99 -1.02 33.59 -20.55
N ASN A 100 -1.27 32.28 -20.64
CA ASN A 100 -1.22 31.36 -19.51
C ASN A 100 -0.65 30.00 -19.96
N PHE A 101 0.65 29.81 -19.77
CA PHE A 101 1.35 28.58 -20.17
C PHE A 101 1.03 27.37 -19.28
N LYS A 102 0.23 27.57 -18.22
CA LYS A 102 -0.32 26.53 -17.34
C LYS A 102 -1.81 26.27 -17.59
N SER A 103 -2.31 26.65 -18.76
CA SER A 103 -3.72 26.45 -19.10
C SER A 103 -4.01 25.02 -19.54
N TYR A 104 -4.82 24.30 -18.75
CA TYR A 104 -5.28 22.96 -19.10
C TYR A 104 -6.07 22.96 -20.41
N GLY A 105 -6.96 23.93 -20.60
CA GLY A 105 -7.81 24.04 -21.78
C GLY A 105 -7.00 24.19 -23.06
N ALA A 106 -6.01 25.08 -23.05
CA ALA A 106 -5.16 25.34 -24.20
C ALA A 106 -4.28 24.13 -24.58
N TRP A 107 -3.58 23.51 -23.61
CA TRP A 107 -2.78 22.31 -23.87
C TRP A 107 -3.62 21.14 -24.37
N HIS A 108 -4.80 20.93 -23.77
CA HIS A 108 -5.69 19.87 -24.19
C HIS A 108 -6.24 20.11 -25.61
N HIS A 109 -6.62 21.35 -25.94
CA HIS A 109 -7.03 21.71 -27.31
C HIS A 109 -5.90 21.49 -28.31
N ARG A 110 -4.65 21.85 -27.98
CA ARG A 110 -3.49 21.59 -28.84
C ARG A 110 -3.32 20.10 -29.17
N LYS A 111 -3.40 19.23 -28.16
CA LYS A 111 -3.35 17.76 -28.37
C LYS A 111 -4.47 17.29 -29.28
N TRP A 112 -5.68 17.82 -29.07
CA TRP A 112 -6.84 17.50 -29.91
C TRP A 112 -6.62 17.94 -31.37
N VAL A 113 -6.11 19.14 -31.61
CA VAL A 113 -5.80 19.62 -32.98
C VAL A 113 -4.77 18.71 -33.65
N LEU A 114 -3.67 18.35 -32.97
CA LEU A 114 -2.66 17.44 -33.52
C LEU A 114 -3.22 16.04 -33.83
N SER A 115 -4.18 15.55 -33.03
CA SER A 115 -4.81 14.25 -33.28
C SER A 115 -5.62 14.18 -34.59
N LYS A 116 -5.96 15.33 -35.20
CA LYS A 116 -6.62 15.39 -36.51
C LYS A 116 -5.65 15.18 -37.69
N GLY A 117 -4.34 15.08 -37.45
CA GLY A 117 -3.32 14.93 -38.48
C GLY A 117 -2.97 16.24 -39.20
N ASN A 118 -2.16 16.17 -40.26
CA ASN A 118 -1.82 17.29 -41.16
C ASN A 118 -1.00 18.46 -40.55
N SER A 119 -0.57 18.35 -39.29
CA SER A 119 0.23 19.35 -38.59
C SER A 119 1.72 18.98 -38.52
N SER A 120 2.62 19.97 -38.53
CA SER A 120 4.07 19.73 -38.44
C SER A 120 4.50 19.47 -37.00
N LEU A 121 5.06 18.29 -36.73
CA LEU A 121 5.58 17.92 -35.40
C LEU A 121 6.89 18.65 -35.05
N ASP A 122 7.68 19.11 -36.03
CA ASP A 122 8.94 19.82 -35.76
C ASP A 122 8.72 21.20 -35.13
N HIS A 123 7.59 21.85 -35.45
CA HIS A 123 7.22 23.09 -34.79
C HIS A 123 6.92 22.88 -33.30
N GLU A 124 6.36 21.74 -32.93
CA GLU A 124 5.99 21.42 -31.56
C GLU A 124 7.21 21.26 -30.65
N PHE A 125 8.29 20.64 -31.12
CA PHE A 125 9.54 20.57 -30.37
C PHE A 125 10.16 21.95 -30.15
N ARG A 126 10.15 22.83 -31.17
CA ARG A 126 10.64 24.21 -31.00
C ARG A 126 9.81 25.00 -29.98
N LEU A 127 8.50 24.79 -29.97
CA LEU A 127 7.60 25.41 -29.00
C LEU A 127 7.87 24.89 -27.58
N LEU A 128 8.05 23.58 -27.44
CA LEU A 128 8.41 22.94 -26.17
C LEU A 128 9.72 23.48 -25.61
N ASP A 129 10.75 23.62 -26.44
CA ASP A 129 12.04 24.20 -26.03
C ASP A 129 11.87 25.61 -25.48
N GLN A 130 11.00 26.43 -26.06
CA GLN A 130 10.73 27.77 -25.55
C GLN A 130 10.04 27.74 -24.19
N PHE A 131 9.02 26.89 -24.01
CA PHE A 131 8.32 26.77 -22.73
C PHE A 131 9.20 26.17 -21.64
N GLN A 132 10.04 25.18 -21.96
CA GLN A 132 10.94 24.53 -21.01
C GLN A 132 12.12 25.44 -20.64
N LYS A 133 12.60 26.30 -21.54
CA LYS A 133 13.55 27.36 -21.19
C LYS A 133 12.94 28.42 -20.27
N ALA A 134 11.65 28.74 -20.44
CA ALA A 134 10.95 29.72 -19.61
C ALA A 134 10.58 29.17 -18.21
N ASP A 135 10.11 27.93 -18.14
CA ASP A 135 9.80 27.20 -16.90
C ASP A 135 10.12 25.72 -17.10
N SER A 136 11.32 25.31 -16.72
CA SER A 136 11.82 23.93 -16.88
C SER A 136 11.05 22.91 -16.04
N ARG A 137 10.24 23.38 -15.07
CA ARG A 137 9.37 22.58 -14.20
C ARG A 137 7.91 22.61 -14.64
N ASN A 138 7.59 23.17 -15.80
CA ASN A 138 6.23 23.18 -16.33
C ASN A 138 5.79 21.76 -16.70
N PHE A 139 5.07 21.09 -15.78
CA PHE A 139 4.60 19.73 -15.99
C PHE A 139 3.66 19.60 -17.19
N HIS A 140 2.94 20.65 -17.59
CA HIS A 140 2.11 20.60 -18.80
C HIS A 140 2.96 20.46 -20.06
N ALA A 141 4.08 21.18 -20.13
CA ALA A 141 5.02 21.08 -21.25
C ALA A 141 5.68 19.70 -21.28
N TRP A 142 6.09 19.15 -20.14
CA TRP A 142 6.59 17.76 -20.06
C TRP A 142 5.55 16.72 -20.50
N ASN A 143 4.31 16.85 -20.03
CA ASN A 143 3.21 15.97 -20.45
C ASN A 143 2.94 16.08 -21.96
N TYR A 144 3.01 17.30 -22.51
CA TYR A 144 2.83 17.54 -23.93
C TYR A 144 4.00 16.98 -24.76
N ARG A 145 5.24 17.11 -24.26
CA ARG A 145 6.42 16.52 -24.89
C ARG A 145 6.28 15.01 -25.05
N ARG A 146 5.90 14.29 -23.98
CA ARG A 146 5.67 12.83 -24.07
C ARG A 146 4.63 12.46 -25.13
N PHE A 147 3.55 13.24 -25.23
CA PHE A 147 2.55 13.06 -26.27
C PHE A 147 3.11 13.28 -27.69
N VAL A 148 3.85 14.37 -27.91
CA VAL A 148 4.43 14.69 -29.23
C VAL A 148 5.56 13.70 -29.60
N ALA A 149 6.38 13.30 -28.64
CA ALA A 149 7.43 12.30 -28.81
C ALA A 149 6.84 10.95 -29.26
N ALA A 150 5.76 10.50 -28.61
CA ALA A 150 5.03 9.30 -29.01
C ALA A 150 4.45 9.42 -30.43
N LEU A 151 3.87 10.57 -30.79
CA LEU A 151 3.34 10.80 -32.14
C LEU A 151 4.42 10.79 -33.23
N LYS A 152 5.63 11.29 -32.93
CA LYS A 152 6.76 11.32 -33.86
C LYS A 152 7.57 10.01 -33.86
N ASN A 153 7.25 9.06 -32.97
CA ASN A 153 8.05 7.86 -32.70
C ASN A 153 9.52 8.21 -32.37
N VAL A 154 9.73 9.23 -31.52
CA VAL A 154 11.05 9.56 -30.98
C VAL A 154 11.55 8.38 -30.15
N SER A 155 12.82 8.01 -30.31
CA SER A 155 13.41 6.91 -29.57
C SER A 155 13.55 7.23 -28.09
N GLU A 156 13.53 6.20 -27.25
CA GLU A 156 13.68 6.38 -25.80
C GLU A 156 15.09 6.87 -25.45
N GLU A 157 16.11 6.49 -26.23
CA GLU A 157 17.47 7.01 -26.15
C GLU A 157 17.52 8.54 -26.33
N GLU A 158 16.79 9.07 -27.31
CA GLU A 158 16.74 10.50 -27.59
C GLU A 158 16.05 11.27 -26.45
N GLU A 159 14.97 10.72 -25.89
CA GLU A 159 14.30 11.33 -24.73
C GLU A 159 15.14 11.20 -23.45
N LEU A 160 15.88 10.10 -23.25
CA LEU A 160 16.84 9.98 -22.16
C LEU A 160 17.95 11.01 -22.27
N LYS A 161 18.53 11.19 -23.46
CA LYS A 161 19.51 12.25 -23.71
C LYS A 161 18.93 13.63 -23.40
N PHE A 162 17.69 13.89 -23.81
CA PHE A 162 17.02 15.14 -23.48
C PHE A 162 16.88 15.34 -21.96
N THR A 163 16.54 14.30 -21.19
CA THR A 163 16.53 14.41 -19.72
C THR A 163 17.92 14.71 -19.14
N THR A 164 18.98 14.07 -19.68
CA THR A 164 20.37 14.35 -19.29
C THR A 164 20.75 15.81 -19.56
N ASP A 165 20.42 16.35 -20.74
CA ASP A 165 20.70 17.74 -21.09
C ASP A 165 19.98 18.72 -20.15
N MET A 166 18.73 18.40 -19.78
CA MET A 166 17.94 19.20 -18.84
C MET A 166 18.49 19.14 -17.40
N ILE A 167 19.02 17.99 -16.97
CA ILE A 167 19.69 17.81 -15.67
C ILE A 167 21.01 18.58 -15.65
N ASN A 168 21.84 18.46 -16.68
CA ASN A 168 23.12 19.16 -16.77
C ASN A 168 22.94 20.69 -16.80
N THR A 169 21.83 21.17 -17.37
CA THR A 169 21.48 22.60 -17.35
C THR A 169 21.04 23.06 -15.96
N ASN A 170 20.31 22.21 -15.22
CA ASN A 170 19.83 22.50 -13.87
C ASN A 170 19.55 21.18 -13.13
N PHE A 171 20.48 20.76 -12.26
CA PHE A 171 20.37 19.50 -11.53
C PHE A 171 19.19 19.50 -10.53
N SER A 172 18.68 20.67 -10.13
CA SER A 172 17.48 20.81 -9.29
C SER A 172 16.17 20.69 -10.09
N ASN A 173 16.23 20.23 -11.34
CA ASN A 173 15.04 19.99 -12.14
C ASN A 173 14.41 18.62 -11.85
N TYR A 174 13.58 18.57 -10.80
CA TYR A 174 12.79 17.37 -10.46
C TYR A 174 12.02 16.78 -11.65
N SER A 175 11.49 17.61 -12.57
CA SER A 175 10.76 17.10 -13.72
C SER A 175 11.65 16.30 -14.67
N ALA A 176 12.91 16.68 -14.84
CA ALA A 176 13.84 15.92 -15.67
C ALA A 176 14.18 14.57 -15.05
N TRP A 177 14.53 14.53 -13.76
CA TRP A 177 14.77 13.29 -13.00
C TRP A 177 13.57 12.35 -13.02
N HIS A 178 12.36 12.87 -12.79
CA HIS A 178 11.13 12.07 -12.82
C HIS A 178 10.85 11.48 -14.22
N ASN A 179 11.03 12.25 -15.29
CA ASN A 179 10.85 11.70 -16.64
C ASN A 179 11.91 10.63 -16.95
N ARG A 180 13.15 10.84 -16.49
CA ARG A 180 14.24 9.86 -16.63
C ARG A 180 13.91 8.54 -15.93
N SER A 181 13.43 8.59 -14.68
CA SER A 181 13.05 7.37 -13.93
C SER A 181 11.91 6.62 -14.61
N VAL A 182 10.92 7.33 -15.16
CA VAL A 182 9.79 6.72 -15.89
C VAL A 182 10.27 6.01 -17.17
N LEU A 183 11.14 6.66 -17.96
CA LEU A 183 11.70 6.06 -19.18
C LEU A 183 12.54 4.82 -18.85
N LEU A 184 13.46 4.92 -17.88
CA LEU A 184 14.29 3.79 -17.47
C LEU A 184 13.46 2.64 -16.90
N SER A 185 12.45 2.92 -16.06
CA SER A 185 11.56 1.85 -15.58
C SER A 185 10.84 1.11 -16.72
N HIS A 186 10.48 1.79 -17.81
CA HIS A 186 9.91 1.14 -19.00
C HIS A 186 10.94 0.25 -19.71
N LEU A 187 12.11 0.79 -20.01
CA LEU A 187 13.22 0.11 -20.68
C LEU A 187 13.69 -1.13 -19.91
N LEU A 188 13.86 -1.00 -18.59
CA LEU A 188 14.28 -2.08 -17.69
C LEU A 188 13.21 -3.18 -17.58
N LYS A 189 11.92 -2.80 -17.59
CA LYS A 189 10.80 -3.76 -17.56
C LYS A 189 10.69 -4.54 -18.85
N GLN A 190 10.89 -3.90 -20.00
CA GLN A 190 10.84 -4.53 -21.32
C GLN A 190 12.13 -5.28 -21.69
N ARG A 191 13.19 -5.16 -20.89
CA ARG A 191 14.50 -5.77 -21.15
C ARG A 191 15.05 -5.40 -22.54
N VAL A 192 14.91 -4.13 -22.92
CA VAL A 192 15.40 -3.61 -24.20
C VAL A 192 16.92 -3.78 -24.30
N GLN A 193 17.42 -4.16 -25.48
CA GLN A 193 18.85 -4.34 -25.73
C GLN A 193 19.63 -3.07 -25.39
N GLY A 194 20.70 -3.19 -24.61
CA GLY A 194 21.51 -2.05 -24.14
C GLY A 194 21.17 -1.57 -22.73
N TYR A 195 19.97 -1.89 -22.23
CA TYR A 195 19.55 -1.58 -20.85
C TYR A 195 19.52 -2.83 -19.95
N PHE A 196 20.28 -3.85 -20.34
CA PHE A 196 20.49 -5.08 -19.59
C PHE A 196 21.97 -5.50 -19.71
N PRO A 197 22.62 -6.00 -18.64
CA PRO A 197 22.09 -6.24 -17.28
C PRO A 197 21.82 -4.94 -16.50
N ARG A 198 20.87 -5.00 -15.55
CA ARG A 198 20.47 -3.86 -14.71
C ARG A 198 21.64 -3.22 -13.97
N GLU A 199 22.57 -4.05 -13.48
CA GLU A 199 23.78 -3.63 -12.77
C GLU A 199 24.54 -2.51 -13.50
N LYS A 200 24.76 -2.68 -14.81
CA LYS A 200 25.51 -1.72 -15.61
C LYS A 200 24.77 -0.37 -15.70
N VAL A 201 23.48 -0.42 -16.04
CA VAL A 201 22.64 0.77 -16.18
C VAL A 201 22.56 1.54 -14.86
N LEU A 202 22.28 0.84 -13.76
CA LEU A 202 22.12 1.49 -12.46
C LEU A 202 23.43 2.06 -11.94
N THR A 203 24.58 1.44 -12.22
CA THR A 203 25.89 2.01 -11.87
C THR A 203 26.10 3.38 -12.53
N GLU A 204 25.82 3.50 -13.83
CA GLU A 204 25.92 4.77 -14.56
C GLU A 204 24.95 5.84 -14.00
N GLU A 205 23.77 5.42 -13.54
CA GLU A 205 22.78 6.32 -12.95
C GLU A 205 23.12 6.76 -11.51
N TYR A 206 23.76 5.90 -10.71
CA TYR A 206 24.31 6.28 -9.41
C TYR A 206 25.40 7.34 -9.58
N ASP A 207 26.34 7.13 -10.51
CA ASP A 207 27.39 8.11 -10.82
C ASP A 207 26.79 9.47 -11.24
N LEU A 208 25.73 9.45 -12.05
CA LEU A 208 25.03 10.67 -12.49
C LEU A 208 24.36 11.39 -11.31
N VAL A 209 23.65 10.67 -10.44
CA VAL A 209 22.94 11.30 -9.33
C VAL A 209 23.90 11.83 -8.27
N HIS A 210 25.02 11.15 -8.01
CA HIS A 210 26.04 11.61 -7.05
C HIS A 210 26.58 13.00 -7.40
N GLN A 211 26.75 13.30 -8.70
CA GLN A 211 27.16 14.64 -9.14
C GLN A 211 26.19 15.72 -8.66
N ALA A 212 24.87 15.45 -8.63
CA ALA A 212 23.89 16.37 -8.11
C ALA A 212 23.90 16.42 -6.57
N LEU A 213 23.87 15.25 -5.91
CA LEU A 213 23.77 15.13 -4.45
C LEU A 213 24.94 15.78 -3.72
N PHE A 214 26.16 15.62 -4.23
CA PHE A 214 27.36 16.13 -3.59
C PHE A 214 27.69 17.57 -4.02
N THR A 215 27.03 18.09 -5.07
CA THR A 215 27.13 19.52 -5.44
C THR A 215 26.25 20.38 -4.53
N ASP A 216 25.01 19.96 -4.27
CA ASP A 216 24.09 20.64 -3.36
C ASP A 216 23.26 19.62 -2.56
N PRO A 217 23.71 19.23 -1.36
CA PRO A 217 23.01 18.25 -0.53
C PRO A 217 21.62 18.67 -0.05
N ASP A 218 21.27 19.96 -0.15
CA ASP A 218 19.94 20.46 0.23
C ASP A 218 18.92 20.38 -0.91
N ASP A 219 19.34 20.17 -2.17
CA ASP A 219 18.43 19.98 -3.31
C ASP A 219 17.79 18.59 -3.29
N GLN A 220 16.48 18.57 -3.10
CA GLN A 220 15.68 17.35 -2.97
C GLN A 220 15.60 16.52 -4.26
N SER A 221 15.82 17.14 -5.42
CA SER A 221 15.51 16.54 -6.73
C SER A 221 16.33 15.27 -6.98
N GLY A 222 17.65 15.34 -6.78
CA GLY A 222 18.54 14.18 -6.89
C GLY A 222 18.21 13.11 -5.85
N TRP A 223 17.82 13.49 -4.63
CA TRP A 223 17.51 12.52 -3.56
C TRP A 223 16.28 11.67 -3.87
N PHE A 224 15.25 12.25 -4.49
CA PHE A 224 14.09 11.48 -4.94
C PHE A 224 14.45 10.51 -6.06
N TYR A 225 15.39 10.88 -6.94
CA TYR A 225 15.89 9.98 -7.96
C TYR A 225 16.75 8.85 -7.38
N HIS A 226 17.61 9.17 -6.39
CA HIS A 226 18.36 8.17 -5.63
C HIS A 226 17.46 7.18 -4.90
N LEU A 227 16.35 7.66 -4.31
CA LEU A 227 15.34 6.79 -3.71
C LEU A 227 14.75 5.80 -4.73
N TRP A 228 14.50 6.24 -5.97
CA TRP A 228 14.07 5.35 -7.05
C TRP A 228 15.17 4.34 -7.41
N LEU A 229 16.44 4.75 -7.53
CA LEU A 229 17.57 3.84 -7.78
C LEU A 229 17.69 2.78 -6.70
N LEU A 230 17.55 3.17 -5.43
CA LEU A 230 17.59 2.26 -4.30
C LEU A 230 16.46 1.22 -4.39
N ASP A 231 15.25 1.64 -4.76
CA ASP A 231 14.11 0.73 -4.99
C ASP A 231 14.40 -0.29 -6.10
N GLN A 232 15.02 0.16 -7.21
CA GLN A 232 15.45 -0.74 -8.30
C GLN A 232 16.60 -1.68 -7.89
N THR A 233 17.36 -1.32 -6.85
CA THR A 233 18.54 -2.08 -6.38
C THR A 233 18.18 -3.05 -5.26
N VAL A 234 17.25 -2.73 -4.36
CA VAL A 234 16.94 -3.58 -3.20
C VAL A 234 15.90 -4.64 -3.53
N LYS A 235 14.96 -4.36 -4.43
CA LYS A 235 13.91 -5.31 -4.77
C LYS A 235 14.47 -6.47 -5.59
N PRO A 236 14.19 -7.73 -5.22
CA PRO A 236 14.60 -8.87 -6.01
C PRO A 236 13.84 -8.92 -7.33
N ASP A 237 14.49 -9.44 -8.37
CA ASP A 237 13.92 -9.50 -9.71
C ASP A 237 12.66 -10.36 -9.77
N ALA A 238 12.63 -11.50 -9.06
CA ALA A 238 11.49 -12.41 -9.01
C ALA A 238 10.80 -12.38 -7.64
N PRO A 239 9.46 -12.54 -7.57
CA PRO A 239 8.77 -12.72 -6.31
C PRO A 239 9.23 -13.98 -5.58
N LEU A 240 9.25 -13.90 -4.25
CA LEU A 240 9.63 -14.98 -3.35
C LEU A 240 8.50 -15.24 -2.35
N LEU A 241 8.19 -16.51 -2.11
CA LEU A 241 7.40 -16.91 -0.96
C LEU A 241 8.30 -16.81 0.28
N VAL A 242 7.96 -15.90 1.19
CA VAL A 242 8.78 -15.60 2.39
C VAL A 242 8.23 -16.25 3.66
N SER A 243 6.95 -16.58 3.68
CA SER A 243 6.33 -17.24 4.84
C SER A 243 5.04 -17.97 4.43
N SER A 244 4.68 -18.99 5.20
CA SER A 244 3.41 -19.70 5.08
C SER A 244 2.87 -20.08 6.45
N TRP A 245 1.55 -20.26 6.53
CA TRP A 245 0.92 -20.96 7.64
C TRP A 245 -0.08 -21.99 7.11
N PRO A 246 -0.01 -23.27 7.53
CA PRO A 246 0.98 -23.87 8.42
C PRO A 246 2.41 -23.85 7.86
N VAL A 247 3.36 -24.12 8.75
CA VAL A 247 4.79 -24.02 8.49
C VAL A 247 5.34 -25.37 8.01
N HIS A 248 6.39 -25.37 7.18
CA HIS A 248 7.05 -26.61 6.76
C HIS A 248 7.51 -27.46 7.96
N GLY A 249 7.21 -28.75 7.95
CA GLY A 249 7.60 -29.71 8.99
C GLY A 249 6.80 -29.58 10.29
N SER A 250 5.77 -28.72 10.34
CA SER A 250 4.94 -28.56 11.54
C SER A 250 3.88 -29.67 11.69
N ASP A 251 3.61 -30.06 12.93
CA ASP A 251 2.53 -30.98 13.29
C ASP A 251 1.35 -30.20 13.90
N LEU A 252 0.41 -29.81 13.05
CA LEU A 252 -0.80 -29.07 13.41
C LEU A 252 -1.78 -29.99 14.13
N ILE A 253 -2.11 -29.65 15.38
CA ILE A 253 -3.13 -30.30 16.18
C ILE A 253 -4.42 -29.48 16.05
N ILE A 254 -5.47 -30.09 15.51
CA ILE A 254 -6.77 -29.43 15.41
C ILE A 254 -7.75 -30.07 16.38
N SER A 255 -8.35 -29.23 17.21
CA SER A 255 -9.45 -29.60 18.09
C SER A 255 -10.79 -29.30 17.39
N LEU A 256 -11.63 -30.34 17.25
CA LEU A 256 -12.98 -30.23 16.70
C LEU A 256 -14.00 -30.29 17.85
N GLY A 257 -14.76 -29.23 18.09
CA GLY A 257 -15.79 -29.23 19.13
C GLY A 257 -15.27 -29.07 20.57
N ARG A 258 -16.19 -29.18 21.54
CA ARG A 258 -16.16 -28.49 22.85
C ARG A 258 -15.34 -29.13 24.00
N ASN A 259 -14.62 -30.23 23.79
CA ASN A 259 -13.93 -30.92 24.90
C ASN A 259 -12.44 -31.14 24.60
N LEU A 260 -11.57 -30.67 25.49
CA LEU A 260 -10.13 -30.92 25.48
C LEU A 260 -9.76 -31.75 26.70
N ASP A 261 -9.15 -32.90 26.48
CA ASP A 261 -8.53 -33.71 27.53
C ASP A 261 -7.09 -33.25 27.77
N GLY A 262 -6.65 -33.29 29.04
CA GLY A 262 -5.44 -32.66 29.60
C GLY A 262 -4.07 -33.18 29.12
N ARG A 263 -3.87 -33.38 27.82
CA ARG A 263 -2.52 -33.43 27.23
C ARG A 263 -2.01 -32.02 26.98
N ALA A 264 -0.73 -31.80 27.29
CA ALA A 264 -0.03 -30.56 26.96
C ALA A 264 -0.04 -30.34 25.45
N LEU A 265 -0.99 -29.54 24.97
CA LEU A 265 -1.03 -29.05 23.60
C LEU A 265 0.20 -28.17 23.38
N SER A 266 0.92 -28.37 22.27
CA SER A 266 1.88 -27.38 21.82
C SER A 266 1.10 -26.12 21.44
N PRO A 267 1.34 -24.98 22.10
CA PRO A 267 0.58 -23.75 21.87
C PRO A 267 0.88 -23.08 20.53
N PHE A 268 1.89 -23.56 19.79
CA PHE A 268 2.26 -23.04 18.47
C PHE A 268 1.64 -23.81 17.31
N THR A 269 1.24 -25.06 17.55
CA THR A 269 0.69 -25.93 16.51
C THR A 269 -0.74 -26.35 16.82
N SER A 270 -1.36 -25.83 17.87
CA SER A 270 -2.78 -26.04 18.13
C SER A 270 -3.63 -24.97 17.46
N PHE A 271 -4.65 -25.39 16.73
CA PHE A 271 -5.64 -24.50 16.13
C PHE A 271 -7.05 -24.98 16.48
N HIS A 272 -7.87 -24.06 17.01
CA HIS A 272 -9.27 -24.34 17.29
C HIS A 272 -10.13 -23.95 16.09
N SER A 273 -10.91 -24.89 15.56
CA SER A 273 -11.85 -24.63 14.47
C SER A 273 -13.30 -24.84 14.91
N ASP A 274 -14.10 -23.76 14.88
CA ASP A 274 -15.56 -23.80 15.07
C ASP A 274 -16.29 -24.40 13.86
N THR A 275 -15.71 -24.21 12.66
CA THR A 275 -16.38 -24.47 11.37
C THR A 275 -15.95 -25.79 10.73
N GLY A 276 -14.98 -26.50 11.31
CA GLY A 276 -14.34 -27.66 10.69
C GLY A 276 -13.40 -27.31 9.53
N GLU A 277 -13.00 -26.04 9.42
CA GLU A 277 -12.04 -25.55 8.42
C GLU A 277 -10.85 -24.85 9.10
N PHE A 278 -9.67 -24.85 8.46
CA PHE A 278 -8.52 -24.07 8.91
C PHE A 278 -7.86 -23.34 7.73
N PRO A 279 -7.24 -22.17 7.95
CA PRO A 279 -6.66 -21.39 6.86
C PRO A 279 -5.33 -21.99 6.37
N LEU A 280 -5.06 -21.84 5.08
CA LEU A 280 -3.75 -21.99 4.48
C LEU A 280 -3.34 -20.63 3.92
N ILE A 281 -2.28 -20.05 4.46
CA ILE A 281 -1.82 -18.67 4.21
C ILE A 281 -0.50 -18.72 3.46
N LEU A 282 -0.40 -17.97 2.36
CA LEU A 282 0.82 -17.75 1.60
C LEU A 282 1.20 -16.27 1.65
N TYR A 283 2.44 -15.98 2.02
CA TYR A 283 2.97 -14.62 2.13
C TYR A 283 4.16 -14.42 1.18
N PHE A 284 4.03 -13.47 0.27
CA PHE A 284 5.07 -13.10 -0.69
C PHE A 284 5.79 -11.82 -0.27
N ASN A 285 7.09 -11.69 -0.59
CA ASN A 285 7.86 -10.47 -0.33
C ASN A 285 7.33 -9.24 -1.10
N GLN A 286 6.61 -9.46 -2.19
CA GLN A 286 5.99 -8.42 -3.01
C GLN A 286 4.61 -8.85 -3.49
N ALA A 287 3.76 -7.89 -3.86
CA ALA A 287 2.41 -8.19 -4.31
C ALA A 287 2.44 -8.97 -5.65
N VAL A 288 1.70 -10.08 -5.70
CA VAL A 288 1.58 -10.97 -6.87
C VAL A 288 0.13 -11.14 -7.29
N GLU A 289 -0.09 -11.50 -8.56
CA GLU A 289 -1.34 -12.03 -9.12
C GLU A 289 -1.16 -13.50 -9.55
N GLY A 290 -2.27 -14.15 -9.91
CA GLY A 290 -2.26 -15.50 -10.49
C GLY A 290 -2.09 -16.63 -9.46
N VAL A 291 -2.40 -16.38 -8.19
CA VAL A 291 -2.43 -17.41 -7.14
C VAL A 291 -3.81 -18.08 -7.14
N ASP A 292 -3.88 -19.30 -7.66
CA ASP A 292 -5.10 -20.10 -7.76
C ASP A 292 -4.76 -21.61 -7.83
N SER A 293 -5.77 -22.47 -7.98
CA SER A 293 -5.59 -23.93 -8.05
C SER A 293 -4.76 -24.43 -9.24
N SER A 294 -4.51 -23.60 -10.26
CA SER A 294 -3.65 -23.94 -11.40
C SER A 294 -2.16 -23.65 -11.14
N THR A 295 -1.86 -22.77 -10.17
CA THR A 295 -0.49 -22.39 -9.80
C THR A 295 -0.07 -22.91 -8.42
N VAL A 296 -1.04 -23.29 -7.58
CA VAL A 296 -0.83 -23.89 -6.27
C VAL A 296 -1.56 -25.23 -6.16
N THR A 297 -0.81 -26.30 -5.98
CA THR A 297 -1.32 -27.64 -5.74
C THR A 297 -1.29 -27.96 -4.26
N VAL A 298 -2.42 -28.40 -3.70
CA VAL A 298 -2.50 -28.90 -2.32
C VAL A 298 -2.82 -30.39 -2.37
N GLU A 299 -1.85 -31.21 -1.98
CA GLU A 299 -1.99 -32.66 -1.87
C GLU A 299 -2.41 -33.02 -0.45
N SER A 300 -3.65 -33.45 -0.29
CA SER A 300 -4.20 -33.83 1.01
C SER A 300 -5.15 -35.02 0.91
N VAL A 301 -5.27 -35.77 2.00
CA VAL A 301 -6.29 -36.82 2.16
C VAL A 301 -7.70 -36.22 2.27
N PHE A 302 -7.80 -34.93 2.63
CA PHE A 302 -9.05 -34.24 2.94
C PHE A 302 -9.82 -33.79 1.69
N ASP A 303 -9.11 -33.37 0.65
CA ASP A 303 -9.68 -32.79 -0.56
C ASP A 303 -9.06 -33.44 -1.80
N LYS A 304 -9.49 -34.66 -2.13
CA LYS A 304 -9.18 -35.25 -3.44
C LYS A 304 -10.07 -34.58 -4.48
N ASN A 305 -9.52 -33.59 -5.20
CA ASN A 305 -10.12 -32.88 -6.36
C ASN A 305 -10.98 -31.63 -6.07
N ALA A 306 -10.73 -30.88 -5.00
CA ALA A 306 -11.41 -29.59 -4.81
C ALA A 306 -10.62 -28.44 -5.46
N ASP A 307 -11.26 -27.67 -6.35
CA ASP A 307 -10.75 -26.37 -6.78
C ASP A 307 -10.78 -25.40 -5.58
N LEU A 308 -9.65 -25.29 -4.88
CA LEU A 308 -9.50 -24.42 -3.73
C LEU A 308 -9.62 -22.94 -4.15
N MET A 309 -10.52 -22.21 -3.49
CA MET A 309 -10.71 -20.79 -3.76
C MET A 309 -9.72 -19.93 -2.99
N TRP A 310 -8.61 -19.60 -3.65
CA TRP A 310 -7.61 -18.65 -3.14
C TRP A 310 -8.16 -17.22 -3.14
N ARG A 311 -8.06 -16.54 -2.00
CA ARG A 311 -8.56 -15.18 -1.80
C ARG A 311 -7.40 -14.25 -1.45
N PRO A 312 -7.24 -13.12 -2.16
CA PRO A 312 -6.32 -12.07 -1.73
C PRO A 312 -6.90 -11.31 -0.53
N LEU A 313 -6.07 -10.96 0.44
CA LEU A 313 -6.51 -10.21 1.64
C LEU A 313 -6.53 -8.69 1.40
N LEU A 314 -5.39 -8.10 1.03
CA LEU A 314 -5.27 -6.68 0.69
C LEU A 314 -4.76 -6.53 -0.74
N THR A 315 -5.60 -6.01 -1.63
CA THR A 315 -5.26 -5.80 -3.04
C THR A 315 -4.84 -4.35 -3.30
N ASN A 316 -3.82 -4.19 -4.14
CA ASN A 316 -3.50 -2.89 -4.70
C ASN A 316 -4.50 -2.51 -5.82
N ASN A 317 -4.38 -1.30 -6.38
CA ASN A 317 -5.23 -0.83 -7.49
C ASN A 317 -5.20 -1.74 -8.74
N SER A 318 -4.20 -2.59 -8.87
CA SER A 318 -4.02 -3.54 -9.98
C SER A 318 -4.56 -4.94 -9.66
N GLY A 319 -5.08 -5.17 -8.44
CA GLY A 319 -5.61 -6.47 -8.01
C GLY A 319 -4.57 -7.44 -7.44
N ASN A 320 -3.29 -7.08 -7.39
CA ASN A 320 -2.24 -7.92 -6.80
C ASN A 320 -2.27 -7.83 -5.27
N ALA A 321 -1.89 -8.91 -4.59
CA ALA A 321 -1.81 -8.99 -3.13
C ALA A 321 -0.51 -9.66 -2.65
N GLN A 322 -0.03 -9.25 -1.48
CA GLN A 322 1.11 -9.90 -0.81
C GLN A 322 0.70 -11.17 -0.06
N VAL A 323 -0.54 -11.21 0.43
CA VAL A 323 -1.05 -12.31 1.26
C VAL A 323 -2.28 -12.93 0.62
N TRP A 324 -2.22 -14.25 0.48
CA TRP A 324 -3.28 -15.08 -0.10
C TRP A 324 -3.69 -16.14 0.91
N VAL A 325 -5.00 -16.37 1.03
CA VAL A 325 -5.56 -17.36 1.95
C VAL A 325 -6.54 -18.27 1.24
N THR A 326 -6.48 -19.56 1.54
CA THR A 326 -7.56 -20.51 1.27
C THR A 326 -7.92 -21.24 2.57
N TYR A 327 -9.00 -22.03 2.57
CA TYR A 327 -9.47 -22.75 3.74
C TYR A 327 -9.62 -24.23 3.39
N LEU A 328 -8.99 -25.09 4.18
CA LEU A 328 -9.05 -26.54 4.01
C LEU A 328 -10.10 -27.12 4.95
N LYS A 329 -10.99 -27.96 4.41
CA LYS A 329 -12.02 -28.65 5.18
C LYS A 329 -11.46 -29.89 5.83
N LEU A 330 -11.82 -30.10 7.09
CA LEU A 330 -11.45 -31.31 7.82
C LEU A 330 -12.39 -32.45 7.45
N PRO A 331 -11.88 -33.69 7.43
CA PRO A 331 -12.68 -34.85 7.04
C PRO A 331 -13.69 -35.18 8.15
N ASP A 332 -14.89 -35.58 7.75
CA ASP A 332 -15.92 -36.13 8.66
C ASP A 332 -15.49 -37.51 9.18
N VAL A 333 -14.57 -37.55 10.14
CA VAL A 333 -14.03 -38.80 10.69
C VAL A 333 -14.81 -39.16 11.96
N LYS A 334 -15.66 -40.19 11.85
CA LYS A 334 -16.39 -40.82 12.97
C LYS A 334 -15.52 -41.75 13.83
N ASP A 335 -14.24 -41.87 13.51
CA ASP A 335 -13.32 -42.87 14.06
C ASP A 335 -12.29 -42.19 14.99
N HIS A 336 -12.41 -42.43 16.30
CA HIS A 336 -11.73 -41.71 17.39
C HIS A 336 -10.22 -42.04 17.53
N SER A 337 -9.54 -42.46 16.46
CA SER A 337 -8.09 -42.71 16.49
C SER A 337 -7.32 -41.46 16.06
N LEU A 338 -6.24 -41.13 16.79
CA LEU A 338 -5.24 -40.11 16.42
C LEU A 338 -4.58 -40.50 15.09
N LYS A 339 -5.23 -40.15 13.97
CA LYS A 339 -4.66 -40.27 12.63
C LYS A 339 -4.00 -38.96 12.27
N ALA A 340 -2.73 -39.05 11.93
CA ALA A 340 -1.93 -37.97 11.40
C ALA A 340 -2.10 -37.96 9.87
N TYR A 341 -2.49 -36.83 9.32
CA TYR A 341 -2.77 -36.66 7.89
C TYR A 341 -1.73 -35.72 7.29
N PRO A 342 -0.82 -36.23 6.44
CA PRO A 342 0.14 -35.36 5.76
C PRO A 342 -0.56 -34.49 4.72
N VAL A 343 -0.11 -33.25 4.61
CA VAL A 343 -0.53 -32.27 3.60
C VAL A 343 0.71 -31.71 2.93
N GLY A 344 0.79 -31.83 1.60
CA GLY A 344 1.83 -31.22 0.77
C GLY A 344 1.28 -30.03 0.01
N VAL A 345 2.07 -28.96 -0.10
CA VAL A 345 1.72 -27.75 -0.85
C VAL A 345 2.86 -27.42 -1.80
N SER A 346 2.54 -27.33 -3.09
CA SER A 346 3.50 -27.07 -4.17
C SER A 346 3.07 -25.85 -4.98
N ILE A 347 3.96 -24.86 -5.08
CA ILE A 347 3.67 -23.54 -5.66
C ILE A 347 4.58 -23.29 -6.85
N GLY A 348 4.02 -22.75 -7.94
CA GLY A 348 4.79 -22.30 -9.09
C GLY A 348 5.25 -23.41 -10.03
N HIS A 349 4.53 -24.54 -10.07
CA HIS A 349 4.78 -25.64 -10.99
C HIS A 349 4.39 -25.31 -12.45
N THR A 350 3.65 -24.21 -12.66
CA THR A 350 3.31 -23.63 -13.97
C THR A 350 3.62 -22.13 -13.96
N GLN A 351 3.88 -21.54 -15.14
CA GLN A 351 4.00 -20.08 -15.27
C GLN A 351 2.61 -19.45 -15.12
N GLY A 352 2.41 -18.64 -14.07
CA GLY A 352 1.14 -17.95 -13.83
C GLY A 352 1.18 -16.93 -12.70
N ILE A 353 2.03 -17.15 -11.69
CA ILE A 353 2.25 -16.16 -10.62
C ILE A 353 3.18 -15.07 -11.13
N ILE A 354 2.72 -13.82 -11.10
CA ILE A 354 3.44 -12.66 -11.62
C ILE A 354 3.43 -11.54 -10.57
N SER A 355 4.58 -10.95 -10.32
CA SER A 355 4.69 -9.75 -9.47
C SER A 355 4.03 -8.53 -10.13
N SER A 356 3.63 -7.55 -9.34
CA SER A 356 3.19 -6.24 -9.86
C SER A 356 4.19 -5.58 -10.84
N GLY A 357 5.48 -5.93 -10.74
CA GLY A 357 6.54 -5.49 -11.66
C GLY A 357 6.55 -6.20 -13.02
N GLY A 358 5.80 -7.29 -13.19
CA GLY A 358 5.77 -8.12 -14.40
C GLY A 358 6.77 -9.27 -14.42
N SER A 359 7.50 -9.50 -13.32
CA SER A 359 8.41 -10.64 -13.19
C SER A 359 7.65 -11.90 -12.76
N HIS A 360 7.90 -13.01 -13.45
CA HIS A 360 7.35 -14.32 -13.11
C HIS A 360 7.96 -14.88 -11.83
N TYR A 361 7.14 -15.61 -11.08
CA TYR A 361 7.61 -16.47 -10.01
C TYR A 361 8.48 -17.59 -10.59
N SER A 362 9.76 -17.59 -10.27
CA SER A 362 10.77 -18.49 -10.85
C SER A 362 11.35 -19.49 -9.86
N HIS A 363 10.81 -19.55 -8.65
CA HIS A 363 11.35 -20.36 -7.55
C HIS A 363 10.30 -21.34 -7.05
N PRO A 364 10.06 -22.48 -7.74
CA PRO A 364 9.14 -23.51 -7.27
C PRO A 364 9.41 -23.81 -5.80
N SER A 365 8.34 -23.79 -5.00
CA SER A 365 8.43 -23.93 -3.56
C SER A 365 7.51 -25.04 -3.10
N GLN A 366 8.04 -25.94 -2.28
CA GLN A 366 7.26 -27.02 -1.71
C GLN A 366 7.41 -27.00 -0.19
N PHE A 367 6.29 -27.14 0.51
CA PHE A 367 6.28 -27.38 1.93
C PHE A 367 5.24 -28.43 2.29
N GLU A 368 5.40 -29.01 3.48
CA GLU A 368 4.65 -30.16 3.94
C GLU A 368 4.40 -29.97 5.43
N PHE A 369 3.25 -30.39 5.91
CA PHE A 369 2.91 -30.36 7.33
C PHE A 369 1.96 -31.51 7.63
N THR A 370 1.84 -31.87 8.90
CA THR A 370 0.95 -32.94 9.34
C THR A 370 -0.22 -32.35 10.09
N VAL A 371 -1.43 -32.84 9.83
CA VAL A 371 -2.63 -32.47 10.58
C VAL A 371 -3.06 -33.65 11.45
N SER A 372 -3.18 -33.43 12.76
CA SER A 372 -3.62 -34.41 13.74
C SER A 372 -4.94 -33.96 14.37
N LEU A 373 -5.96 -34.81 14.31
CA LEU A 373 -7.26 -34.55 14.93
C LEU A 373 -7.30 -35.08 16.36
N GLN A 374 -7.79 -34.26 17.29
CA GLN A 374 -8.01 -34.71 18.67
C GLN A 374 -9.41 -35.34 18.82
N PRO A 375 -9.54 -36.53 19.47
CA PRO A 375 -10.84 -37.18 19.65
C PRO A 375 -11.72 -36.41 20.65
N ILE A 376 -13.04 -36.40 20.38
CA ILE A 376 -14.08 -35.88 21.27
C ILE A 376 -14.45 -36.97 22.28
N ASP A 377 -14.16 -36.78 23.58
CA ASP A 377 -14.69 -37.66 24.64
C ASP A 377 -16.11 -37.24 25.06
N SER A 378 -16.99 -38.24 25.12
CA SER A 378 -18.45 -38.10 25.27
C SER A 378 -18.97 -38.21 26.72
N GLU A 379 -18.11 -38.40 27.72
CA GLU A 379 -18.56 -38.75 29.09
C GLU A 379 -18.84 -37.56 30.04
N HIS A 380 -18.61 -36.30 29.66
CA HIS A 380 -18.80 -35.13 30.54
C HIS A 380 -19.63 -33.97 29.94
N ALA A 381 -20.76 -34.30 29.29
CA ALA A 381 -21.59 -33.34 28.55
C ALA A 381 -22.56 -32.45 29.38
N GLU A 382 -22.49 -32.40 30.72
CA GLU A 382 -23.52 -31.74 31.56
C GLU A 382 -23.09 -30.47 32.33
N ARG A 383 -21.99 -29.79 31.98
CA ARG A 383 -21.79 -28.40 32.43
C ARG A 383 -21.78 -27.45 31.25
N GLY A 384 -22.78 -26.56 31.21
CA GLY A 384 -22.84 -25.47 30.25
C GLY A 384 -21.56 -24.60 30.33
N PRO A 385 -21.02 -24.13 29.20
CA PRO A 385 -19.80 -23.35 29.19
C PRO A 385 -20.10 -21.94 29.69
N GLY A 386 -19.54 -21.59 30.85
CA GLY A 386 -19.17 -20.20 31.07
C GLY A 386 -18.05 -19.90 30.07
N THR A 387 -18.36 -19.20 28.96
CA THR A 387 -17.28 -18.49 28.25
C THR A 387 -16.70 -17.59 29.33
N GLU A 388 -15.41 -17.70 29.64
CA GLU A 388 -14.81 -16.80 30.62
C GLU A 388 -14.35 -15.53 29.90
N MET A 389 -14.60 -14.38 30.52
CA MET A 389 -14.13 -13.10 30.02
C MET A 389 -12.60 -13.07 29.98
N VAL A 390 -12.02 -12.61 28.87
CA VAL A 390 -10.58 -12.39 28.75
C VAL A 390 -10.24 -11.10 29.48
N VAL A 391 -9.27 -11.17 30.39
CA VAL A 391 -8.90 -10.05 31.25
C VAL A 391 -7.43 -9.71 31.05
N TRP A 392 -7.17 -8.56 30.43
CA TRP A 392 -5.84 -8.02 30.13
C TRP A 392 -5.14 -7.41 31.35
N LYS A 393 -5.04 -8.16 32.44
CA LYS A 393 -4.28 -7.76 33.65
C LYS A 393 -2.98 -8.55 33.72
N ASP A 394 -1.87 -7.90 34.04
CA ASP A 394 -0.54 -8.53 34.09
C ASP A 394 -0.49 -9.78 34.98
N GLY A 395 -1.28 -9.83 36.06
CA GLY A 395 -1.40 -11.00 36.93
C GLY A 395 -1.96 -12.27 36.27
N ASN A 396 -2.50 -12.17 35.05
CA ASN A 396 -2.99 -13.32 34.26
C ASN A 396 -1.95 -13.85 33.27
N PHE A 397 -0.77 -13.22 33.17
CA PHE A 397 0.26 -13.58 32.21
C PHE A 397 1.52 -14.07 32.92
N HIS A 398 2.07 -15.19 32.47
CA HIS A 398 3.19 -15.84 33.15
C HIS A 398 4.32 -16.22 32.18
N THR A 399 5.57 -15.94 32.59
CA THR A 399 6.79 -16.42 31.93
C THR A 399 7.30 -17.69 32.60
N ASN A 400 7.34 -18.82 31.87
CA ASN A 400 7.95 -20.05 32.34
C ASN A 400 9.35 -20.24 31.69
N LYS A 401 10.42 -20.58 32.43
CA LYS A 401 11.75 -20.80 31.83
C LYS A 401 11.77 -21.98 30.84
N THR A 402 10.83 -22.92 31.00
CA THR A 402 10.59 -24.03 30.06
C THR A 402 10.08 -23.55 28.69
N ILE A 403 9.58 -22.29 28.58
CA ILE A 403 9.24 -21.62 27.29
C ILE A 403 10.40 -21.74 26.31
N LEU A 404 11.64 -21.49 26.74
CA LEU A 404 12.78 -21.45 25.82
C LEU A 404 13.10 -22.83 25.21
N GLN A 405 12.69 -23.93 25.84
CA GLN A 405 13.00 -25.29 25.39
C GLN A 405 11.90 -25.87 24.48
N ASP A 406 10.61 -25.71 24.84
CA ASP A 406 9.49 -26.23 24.04
C ASP A 406 9.19 -25.36 22.81
N VAL A 407 9.46 -24.06 22.87
CA VAL A 407 9.23 -23.14 21.75
C VAL A 407 10.38 -23.14 20.74
N SER A 408 11.57 -23.58 21.17
CA SER A 408 12.76 -23.55 20.33
C SER A 408 12.55 -24.29 19.00
N PRO A 409 12.13 -25.58 18.97
CA PRO A 409 12.02 -26.33 17.73
C PRO A 409 10.98 -25.74 16.77
N THR A 410 9.89 -25.18 17.29
CA THR A 410 8.81 -24.64 16.46
C THR A 410 9.20 -23.34 15.76
N ILE A 411 9.98 -22.50 16.43
CA ILE A 411 10.51 -21.30 15.75
C ILE A 411 11.51 -21.69 14.65
N ASP A 412 12.29 -22.76 14.84
CA ASP A 412 13.27 -23.22 13.84
C ASP A 412 12.63 -23.76 12.53
N TYR A 413 11.33 -24.06 12.55
CA TYR A 413 10.57 -24.48 11.35
C TYR A 413 10.11 -23.31 10.48
N PHE A 414 9.95 -22.09 11.04
CA PHE A 414 9.56 -20.89 10.26
C PHE A 414 10.57 -20.56 9.14
N ASP A 415 11.76 -21.18 9.19
CA ASP A 415 12.94 -20.85 8.42
C ASP A 415 13.11 -21.69 7.14
N GLN A 416 12.31 -22.74 6.97
CA GLN A 416 12.65 -23.86 6.07
C GLN A 416 11.61 -24.12 4.98
N LEU A 417 11.16 -23.09 4.28
CA LEU A 417 10.55 -23.33 2.97
C LEU A 417 11.59 -24.00 2.08
N ARG A 418 11.37 -25.26 1.67
CA ARG A 418 12.24 -25.94 0.70
C ARG A 418 12.05 -25.27 -0.64
N ILE A 419 12.88 -24.28 -0.91
CA ILE A 419 13.21 -23.87 -2.27
C ILE A 419 14.17 -24.95 -2.78
N GLU A 420 13.83 -25.62 -3.88
CA GLU A 420 14.70 -26.63 -4.47
C GLU A 420 16.14 -26.11 -4.57
N LYS A 421 17.08 -26.86 -3.99
CA LYS A 421 18.48 -26.47 -3.77
C LYS A 421 19.31 -26.33 -5.07
N ASP A 422 18.69 -26.37 -6.23
CA ASP A 422 19.35 -26.28 -7.54
C ASP A 422 19.41 -24.85 -8.08
N ILE A 423 19.42 -23.85 -7.21
CA ILE A 423 19.79 -22.49 -7.61
C ILE A 423 21.31 -22.46 -7.68
N GLU A 424 21.86 -22.57 -8.91
CA GLU A 424 23.22 -22.14 -9.19
C GLU A 424 23.46 -20.77 -8.54
N PRO A 425 24.60 -20.56 -7.85
CA PRO A 425 24.95 -19.27 -7.24
C PRO A 425 25.40 -18.26 -8.32
N THR A 426 24.53 -18.00 -9.29
CA THR A 426 24.73 -17.05 -10.39
C THR A 426 23.97 -15.74 -10.18
N THR A 427 23.23 -15.58 -9.08
CA THR A 427 22.70 -14.27 -8.67
C THR A 427 23.88 -13.37 -8.31
N SER A 428 24.32 -12.57 -9.27
CA SER A 428 25.37 -11.57 -9.10
C SER A 428 25.13 -10.80 -7.80
N MET A 429 26.09 -10.85 -6.86
CA MET A 429 26.02 -10.15 -5.57
C MET A 429 26.12 -8.62 -5.71
N TRP A 430 25.96 -8.09 -6.93
CA TRP A 430 26.09 -6.68 -7.24
C TRP A 430 25.16 -5.80 -6.40
N HIS A 431 23.91 -6.22 -6.17
CA HIS A 431 22.97 -5.48 -5.32
C HIS A 431 23.56 -5.17 -3.93
N ALA A 432 24.06 -6.20 -3.25
CA ALA A 432 24.67 -6.07 -1.94
C ALA A 432 25.93 -5.20 -1.97
N LYS A 433 26.78 -5.37 -3.00
CA LYS A 433 28.01 -4.60 -3.17
C LYS A 433 27.71 -3.12 -3.44
N THR A 434 26.77 -2.82 -4.32
CA THR A 434 26.35 -1.44 -4.64
C THR A 434 25.82 -0.74 -3.41
N VAL A 435 24.89 -1.37 -2.67
CA VAL A 435 24.36 -0.77 -1.44
C VAL A 435 25.45 -0.60 -0.37
N ALA A 436 26.38 -1.55 -0.23
CA ALA A 436 27.50 -1.41 0.70
C ALA A 436 28.42 -0.23 0.35
N ASN A 437 28.71 -0.02 -0.94
CA ASN A 437 29.47 1.14 -1.41
C ASN A 437 28.73 2.45 -1.13
N GLU A 438 27.44 2.52 -1.42
CA GLU A 438 26.61 3.68 -1.11
C GLU A 438 26.63 3.99 0.40
N ILE A 439 26.51 2.98 1.27
CA ILE A 439 26.59 3.18 2.73
C ILE A 439 27.90 3.87 3.13
N VAL A 440 29.03 3.48 2.55
CA VAL A 440 30.33 4.12 2.81
C VAL A 440 30.32 5.58 2.37
N LEU A 441 29.86 5.85 1.14
CA LEU A 441 29.78 7.21 0.59
C LEU A 441 28.88 8.13 1.43
N PHE A 442 27.71 7.68 1.86
CA PHE A 442 26.81 8.51 2.65
C PHE A 442 27.26 8.70 4.09
N ARG A 443 28.01 7.75 4.67
CA ARG A 443 28.67 7.95 5.97
C ARG A 443 29.75 9.02 5.86
N GLU A 444 30.53 9.02 4.78
CA GLU A 444 31.53 10.06 4.52
C GLU A 444 30.87 11.43 4.34
N LEU A 445 29.83 11.54 3.50
CA LEU A 445 29.05 12.77 3.33
C LEU A 445 28.53 13.32 4.67
N LEU A 446 27.92 12.45 5.49
CA LEU A 446 27.33 12.85 6.78
C LEU A 446 28.37 13.17 7.85
N SER A 447 29.63 12.80 7.65
CA SER A 447 30.73 13.23 8.52
C SER A 447 31.08 14.72 8.32
N GLU A 448 30.81 15.26 7.13
CA GLU A 448 31.07 16.66 6.78
C GLU A 448 29.80 17.53 6.86
N ILE A 449 28.65 16.97 6.51
CA ILE A 449 27.40 17.73 6.32
C ILE A 449 26.25 17.07 7.08
N ASN A 450 25.69 17.77 8.05
CA ASN A 450 24.51 17.31 8.77
C ASN A 450 23.22 17.69 8.03
N CYS A 451 22.81 16.90 7.03
CA CYS A 451 21.55 17.09 6.31
C CYS A 451 20.52 16.00 6.60
N LYS A 452 19.24 16.40 6.72
CA LYS A 452 18.15 15.47 7.06
C LYS A 452 17.91 14.42 5.98
N ILE A 453 18.10 14.78 4.72
CA ILE A 453 17.84 13.87 3.59
C ILE A 453 18.94 12.82 3.51
N GLY A 454 20.20 13.22 3.72
CA GLY A 454 21.33 12.29 3.82
C GLY A 454 21.15 11.27 4.96
N LYS A 455 20.77 11.71 6.17
CA LYS A 455 20.49 10.80 7.29
C LYS A 455 19.36 9.80 6.97
N LEU A 456 18.29 10.27 6.33
CA LEU A 456 17.18 9.42 5.90
C LEU A 456 17.61 8.43 4.81
N THR A 457 18.43 8.87 3.86
CA THR A 457 18.98 8.01 2.80
C THR A 457 19.90 6.95 3.38
N LEU A 458 20.79 7.29 4.34
CA LEU A 458 21.62 6.32 5.03
C LEU A 458 20.76 5.29 5.78
N ALA A 459 19.74 5.73 6.51
CA ALA A 459 18.80 4.81 7.18
C ALA A 459 18.17 3.81 6.19
N ARG A 460 17.71 4.30 5.02
CA ARG A 460 17.13 3.45 3.96
C ARG A 460 18.13 2.50 3.33
N LEU A 461 19.38 2.93 3.12
CA LEU A 461 20.46 2.09 2.60
C LEU A 461 20.78 0.95 3.57
N LEU A 462 20.88 1.24 4.87
CA LEU A 462 21.11 0.24 5.92
C LEU A 462 19.97 -0.78 5.99
N ILE A 463 18.71 -0.32 5.94
CA ILE A 463 17.52 -1.19 5.85
C ILE A 463 17.58 -2.05 4.58
N GLY A 464 17.87 -1.44 3.42
CA GLY A 464 17.96 -2.11 2.13
C GLY A 464 19.04 -3.20 2.11
N HIS A 465 20.20 -2.92 2.70
CA HIS A 465 21.29 -3.89 2.83
C HIS A 465 20.87 -5.10 3.66
N ASP A 466 20.27 -4.88 4.84
CA ASP A 466 19.80 -5.97 5.70
C ASP A 466 18.71 -6.80 5.01
N SER A 467 17.82 -6.18 4.22
CA SER A 467 16.83 -6.88 3.41
C SER A 467 17.45 -7.74 2.30
N ILE A 468 18.42 -7.22 1.53
CA ILE A 468 19.13 -8.00 0.50
C ILE A 468 19.83 -9.21 1.14
N MET A 469 20.50 -9.02 2.28
CA MET A 469 21.20 -10.10 2.97
C MET A 469 20.24 -11.17 3.51
N SER A 470 19.02 -10.79 3.88
CA SER A 470 17.99 -11.73 4.33
C SER A 470 17.49 -12.67 3.22
N TYR A 471 17.47 -12.21 1.96
CA TYR A 471 17.07 -13.06 0.82
C TYR A 471 18.18 -13.99 0.34
N ASN A 472 19.45 -13.58 0.46
CA ASN A 472 20.60 -14.31 -0.09
C ASN A 472 21.16 -15.40 0.85
N LYS A 473 20.71 -15.44 2.11
CA LYS A 473 21.13 -16.43 3.10
C LYS A 473 19.91 -17.17 3.61
N THR A 474 20.10 -18.38 4.15
CA THR A 474 19.03 -19.04 4.90
C THR A 474 18.51 -18.07 5.98
N PRO A 475 17.18 -17.93 6.18
CA PRO A 475 16.58 -16.73 6.76
C PRO A 475 17.06 -16.34 8.18
N TYR A 476 17.73 -17.24 8.90
CA TYR A 476 18.19 -17.05 10.28
C TYR A 476 19.71 -17.08 10.48
N SER A 477 20.53 -17.14 9.41
CA SER A 477 21.98 -17.02 9.56
C SER A 477 22.49 -15.56 9.56
N TYR A 478 21.65 -14.59 9.18
CA TYR A 478 22.02 -13.18 9.16
C TYR A 478 21.34 -12.40 10.27
N LYS A 479 22.10 -12.11 11.32
CA LYS A 479 21.73 -11.11 12.33
C LYS A 479 21.68 -9.74 11.65
N ARG A 480 20.49 -9.11 11.58
CA ARG A 480 20.36 -7.72 11.10
C ARG A 480 21.32 -6.83 11.87
N VAL A 481 22.34 -6.31 11.18
CA VAL A 481 23.51 -5.68 11.81
C VAL A 481 23.21 -4.22 12.12
N TYR A 482 22.35 -3.57 11.32
CA TYR A 482 22.21 -2.12 11.32
C TYR A 482 20.94 -1.61 12.01
N SER A 483 20.06 -2.49 12.51
CA SER A 483 18.80 -2.07 13.13
C SER A 483 18.98 -1.01 14.21
N GLN A 484 20.00 -1.15 15.08
CA GLN A 484 20.26 -0.18 16.14
C GLN A 484 20.66 1.20 15.61
N GLU A 485 21.58 1.23 14.63
CA GLU A 485 22.03 2.48 13.97
C GLU A 485 20.86 3.18 13.27
N VAL A 486 19.98 2.41 12.61
CA VAL A 486 18.79 2.96 11.93
C VAL A 486 17.81 3.56 12.93
N LEU A 487 17.54 2.90 14.07
CA LEU A 487 16.65 3.44 15.10
C LEU A 487 17.19 4.76 15.69
N GLU A 488 18.51 4.86 15.87
CA GLU A 488 19.18 6.09 16.30
C GLU A 488 19.06 7.20 15.25
N LEU A 489 19.32 6.90 13.97
CA LEU A 489 19.16 7.86 12.86
C LEU A 489 17.72 8.39 12.76
N LEU A 490 16.71 7.51 12.87
CA LEU A 490 15.30 7.90 12.82
C LEU A 490 14.91 8.72 14.06
N SER A 491 15.47 8.41 15.23
CA SER A 491 15.29 9.19 16.46
C SER A 491 15.88 10.60 16.34
N ASP A 492 17.04 10.73 15.71
CA ASP A 492 17.64 12.02 15.39
C ASP A 492 16.81 12.81 14.37
N LEU A 493 16.28 12.14 13.35
CA LEU A 493 15.43 12.77 12.33
C LEU A 493 14.14 13.34 12.92
N MET A 494 13.52 12.66 13.89
CA MET A 494 12.36 13.19 14.62
C MET A 494 12.66 14.52 15.33
N LYS A 495 13.90 14.74 15.78
CA LYS A 495 14.34 16.00 16.41
C LYS A 495 14.72 17.05 15.37
N LEU A 496 15.38 16.65 14.29
CA LEU A 496 15.89 17.53 13.24
C LEU A 496 14.78 18.07 12.32
N ASP A 497 13.74 17.26 12.07
CA ASP A 497 12.58 17.63 11.26
C ASP A 497 11.27 17.24 11.99
N PRO A 498 10.87 18.04 13.00
CA PRO A 498 9.66 17.77 13.79
C PRO A 498 8.38 17.72 12.95
N SER A 499 8.35 18.42 11.82
CA SER A 499 7.19 18.46 10.92
C SER A 499 6.89 17.11 10.26
N HIS A 500 7.90 16.25 10.12
CA HIS A 500 7.79 14.89 9.60
C HIS A 500 8.02 13.81 10.68
N SER A 501 8.05 14.19 11.96
CA SER A 501 8.29 13.28 13.09
C SER A 501 7.42 12.01 13.05
N ARG A 502 6.16 12.15 12.65
CA ARG A 502 5.24 11.01 12.47
C ARG A 502 5.74 10.01 11.43
N TYR A 503 6.22 10.48 10.29
CA TYR A 503 6.76 9.59 9.24
C TYR A 503 7.95 8.80 9.78
N TYR A 504 8.90 9.47 10.44
CA TYR A 504 10.08 8.80 11.01
C TYR A 504 9.71 7.83 12.14
N LYS A 505 8.68 8.14 12.92
CA LYS A 505 8.15 7.26 13.98
C LYS A 505 7.53 5.99 13.40
N ASP A 506 6.83 6.09 12.27
CA ASP A 506 6.28 4.94 11.55
C ASP A 506 7.41 4.04 11.03
N GLU A 507 8.42 4.61 10.37
CA GLU A 507 9.62 3.87 9.92
C GLU A 507 10.37 3.24 11.10
N HIS A 508 10.50 3.97 12.22
CA HIS A 508 11.16 3.48 13.43
C HIS A 508 10.43 2.27 14.00
N SER A 509 9.09 2.31 14.00
CA SER A 509 8.26 1.19 14.46
C SER A 509 8.44 -0.05 13.57
N LEU A 510 8.52 0.13 12.25
CA LEU A 510 8.78 -0.97 11.32
C LEU A 510 10.15 -1.61 11.55
N VAL A 511 11.20 -0.81 11.75
CA VAL A 511 12.55 -1.33 12.03
C VAL A 511 12.61 -2.02 13.39
N LEU A 512 11.95 -1.47 14.41
CA LEU A 512 11.87 -2.08 15.74
C LEU A 512 11.13 -3.43 15.69
N MET A 513 9.98 -3.49 15.01
CA MET A 513 9.25 -4.74 14.79
C MET A 513 10.13 -5.76 14.09
N CYS A 514 10.80 -5.34 13.02
CA CYS A 514 11.72 -6.19 12.30
C CYS A 514 12.85 -6.72 13.18
N GLN A 515 13.43 -5.89 14.06
CA GLN A 515 14.46 -6.30 15.02
C GLN A 515 13.93 -7.33 16.04
N VAL A 516 12.73 -7.09 16.59
CA VAL A 516 12.10 -7.97 17.58
C VAL A 516 11.74 -9.32 16.97
N THR A 517 11.19 -9.35 15.74
CA THR A 517 10.72 -10.59 15.10
C THR A 517 11.82 -11.37 14.39
N SER A 518 12.89 -10.73 13.93
CA SER A 518 13.99 -11.41 13.21
C SER A 518 14.92 -12.21 14.13
N ASN A 519 14.83 -12.02 15.45
CA ASN A 519 15.64 -12.75 16.41
C ASN A 519 14.75 -13.57 17.33
N LYS A 520 14.89 -14.89 17.25
CA LYS A 520 14.14 -15.86 18.06
C LYS A 520 14.18 -15.57 19.55
N GLU A 521 15.36 -15.26 20.11
CA GLU A 521 15.50 -14.97 21.53
C GLU A 521 14.77 -13.69 21.92
N LEU A 522 14.80 -12.66 21.06
CA LEU A 522 14.07 -11.42 21.28
C LEU A 522 12.56 -11.64 21.19
N LEU A 523 12.08 -12.31 20.13
CA LEU A 523 10.66 -12.62 19.95
C LEU A 523 10.11 -13.40 21.16
N LEU A 524 10.87 -14.38 21.65
CA LEU A 524 10.49 -15.20 22.79
C LEU A 524 10.32 -14.42 24.10
N ARG A 525 11.04 -13.31 24.28
CA ARG A 525 10.88 -12.43 25.47
C ARG A 525 9.51 -11.75 25.48
N HIS A 526 8.85 -11.68 24.33
CA HIS A 526 7.51 -11.13 24.18
C HIS A 526 6.40 -12.20 24.18
N CYS A 527 6.73 -13.49 24.31
CA CYS A 527 5.75 -14.57 24.37
C CYS A 527 5.38 -14.93 25.81
N TRP A 528 4.10 -14.87 26.14
CA TRP A 528 3.56 -15.11 27.49
C TRP A 528 2.41 -16.10 27.45
N TYR A 529 2.28 -16.95 28.46
CA TYR A 529 1.06 -17.75 28.61
C TYR A 529 -0.02 -16.92 29.29
N TYR A 530 -1.25 -17.04 28.80
CA TYR A 530 -2.43 -16.49 29.46
C TYR A 530 -3.11 -17.57 30.30
N LYS A 531 -3.23 -17.34 31.61
CA LYS A 531 -3.89 -18.14 32.68
C LYS A 531 -3.78 -19.69 32.57
N GLU A 532 -3.36 -20.35 33.65
CA GLU A 532 -3.71 -21.75 33.91
C GLU A 532 -5.16 -21.83 34.42
N SER A 533 -6.16 -21.61 33.57
CA SER A 533 -7.59 -21.61 33.98
C SER A 533 -8.39 -22.75 33.39
N THR A 534 -9.38 -23.20 34.15
CA THR A 534 -10.28 -24.34 33.93
C THR A 534 -11.25 -24.20 32.74
N SER A 535 -11.10 -23.18 31.89
CA SER A 535 -11.97 -22.91 30.75
C SER A 535 -11.37 -23.42 29.44
N TRP A 536 -12.13 -24.25 28.74
CA TRP A 536 -11.65 -25.11 27.64
C TRP A 536 -11.41 -24.41 26.30
N SER A 537 -11.77 -23.14 26.13
CA SER A 537 -11.65 -22.42 24.85
C SER A 537 -10.35 -21.63 24.66
N ILE A 538 -9.59 -21.36 25.73
CA ILE A 538 -8.33 -20.56 25.71
C ILE A 538 -7.25 -21.27 26.53
N HIS A 539 -7.34 -22.60 26.62
CA HIS A 539 -6.41 -23.37 27.46
C HIS A 539 -5.00 -23.27 26.86
N ASN A 540 -4.05 -22.70 27.63
CA ASN A 540 -2.63 -22.62 27.27
C ASN A 540 -2.29 -21.76 26.04
N SER A 541 -3.11 -20.76 25.67
CA SER A 541 -2.81 -19.87 24.55
C SER A 541 -1.61 -18.96 24.83
N ILE A 542 -0.68 -18.89 23.86
CA ILE A 542 0.42 -17.91 23.90
C ILE A 542 -0.07 -16.56 23.42
N CYS A 543 0.14 -15.57 24.26
CA CYS A 543 -0.02 -14.17 23.97
C CYS A 543 1.33 -13.56 23.57
N LEU A 544 1.37 -12.99 22.37
CA LEU A 544 2.46 -12.12 21.94
C LEU A 544 2.20 -10.72 22.50
N ARG A 545 3.03 -10.27 23.43
CA ARG A 545 2.91 -8.99 24.13
C ARG A 545 3.91 -7.96 23.59
N LEU A 546 3.39 -7.07 22.75
CA LEU A 546 4.09 -5.95 22.12
C LEU A 546 3.59 -4.60 22.68
N ASN A 547 3.11 -4.61 23.92
CA ASN A 547 2.61 -3.43 24.63
C ASN A 547 3.76 -2.55 25.13
N ASN A 548 3.53 -1.23 25.26
CA ASN A 548 4.51 -0.25 25.75
C ASN A 548 5.81 -0.15 24.93
N LEU A 549 5.75 -0.44 23.62
CA LEU A 549 6.90 -0.32 22.71
C LEU A 549 6.94 1.02 21.96
N SER A 550 5.96 1.90 22.23
CA SER A 550 5.79 3.18 21.54
C SER A 550 5.68 3.01 20.02
N LEU A 551 5.00 1.95 19.57
CA LEU A 551 4.80 1.64 18.15
C LEU A 551 3.72 2.55 17.56
N SER A 552 3.99 3.19 16.42
CA SER A 552 2.96 3.92 15.64
C SER A 552 2.46 3.14 14.43
N ARG A 553 3.17 2.09 14.04
CA ARG A 553 2.82 1.17 12.94
C ARG A 553 3.27 -0.26 13.26
N ILE A 554 2.49 -1.24 12.82
CA ILE A 554 2.88 -2.66 12.87
C ILE A 554 3.60 -3.08 11.58
N GLY A 555 4.56 -3.98 11.69
CA GLY A 555 5.33 -4.51 10.57
C GLY A 555 5.78 -5.94 10.82
N SER A 556 6.46 -6.53 9.84
CA SER A 556 7.00 -7.89 9.90
C SER A 556 5.95 -8.98 10.21
N VAL A 557 4.74 -8.80 9.68
CA VAL A 557 3.59 -9.71 9.88
C VAL A 557 3.86 -11.09 9.28
N GLU A 558 4.74 -11.19 8.28
CA GLU A 558 5.19 -12.47 7.72
C GLU A 558 5.78 -13.42 8.79
N ASN A 559 6.31 -12.89 9.89
CA ASN A 559 6.87 -13.68 10.99
C ASN A 559 5.83 -13.99 12.10
N LEU A 560 4.62 -13.45 11.99
CA LEU A 560 3.60 -13.43 13.05
C LEU A 560 2.31 -14.16 12.65
N LEU A 561 2.28 -14.86 11.51
CA LEU A 561 1.07 -15.53 10.99
C LEU A 561 0.46 -16.57 11.96
N TRP A 562 1.25 -17.08 12.89
CA TRP A 562 0.86 -18.09 13.89
C TRP A 562 0.13 -17.51 15.12
N VAL A 563 0.15 -16.19 15.32
CA VAL A 563 -0.31 -15.56 16.57
C VAL A 563 -1.82 -15.59 16.69
N GLN A 564 -2.32 -16.10 17.82
CA GLN A 564 -3.76 -16.15 18.15
C GLN A 564 -4.18 -15.09 19.18
N MET A 565 -3.27 -14.68 20.07
CA MET A 565 -3.52 -13.65 21.07
C MET A 565 -2.43 -12.59 21.00
N LEU A 566 -2.82 -11.34 20.73
CA LEU A 566 -1.92 -10.22 20.49
C LEU A 566 -2.27 -9.05 21.41
N ASP A 567 -1.29 -8.61 22.21
CA ASP A 567 -1.38 -7.41 23.03
C ASP A 567 -0.54 -6.29 22.42
N LEU A 568 -1.20 -5.28 21.86
CA LEU A 568 -0.64 -4.05 21.31
C LEU A 568 -1.03 -2.82 22.14
N SER A 569 -1.48 -3.02 23.38
CA SER A 569 -1.91 -1.93 24.25
C SER A 569 -0.79 -0.94 24.58
N HIS A 570 -1.16 0.29 24.94
CA HIS A 570 -0.21 1.33 25.35
C HIS A 570 0.87 1.61 24.29
N ASN A 571 0.43 1.83 23.05
CA ASN A 571 1.28 2.22 21.93
C ASN A 571 0.73 3.52 21.31
N GLU A 572 1.20 3.88 20.12
CA GLU A 572 0.84 5.10 19.39
C GLU A 572 0.16 4.77 18.04
N LEU A 573 -0.44 3.57 17.92
CA LEU A 573 -1.01 3.07 16.67
C LEU A 573 -2.18 3.93 16.21
N ARG A 574 -2.18 4.30 14.93
CA ARG A 574 -3.27 5.05 14.27
C ARG A 574 -3.99 4.25 13.18
N SER A 575 -3.48 3.07 12.87
CA SER A 575 -4.02 2.10 11.91
C SER A 575 -3.55 0.71 12.32
N ILE A 576 -4.34 -0.30 11.99
CA ILE A 576 -3.97 -1.71 12.13
C ILE A 576 -3.69 -2.39 10.77
N GLU A 577 -3.43 -1.59 9.72
CA GLU A 577 -3.02 -2.08 8.40
C GLU A 577 -1.85 -3.07 8.52
N GLY A 578 -1.99 -4.22 7.85
CA GLY A 578 -1.07 -5.35 7.91
C GLY A 578 -1.58 -6.49 8.79
N LEU A 579 -2.40 -6.21 9.82
CA LEU A 579 -2.92 -7.27 10.70
C LEU A 579 -3.83 -8.26 9.97
N GLU A 580 -4.41 -7.89 8.81
CA GLU A 580 -5.24 -8.79 8.00
C GLU A 580 -4.53 -10.10 7.67
N GLY A 581 -3.19 -10.13 7.55
CA GLY A 581 -2.45 -11.38 7.33
C GLY A 581 -2.56 -12.40 8.47
N MET A 582 -2.90 -11.97 9.68
CA MET A 582 -2.94 -12.80 10.90
C MET A 582 -4.30 -13.52 11.04
N GLN A 583 -4.59 -14.44 10.12
CA GLN A 583 -5.91 -15.10 10.02
C GLN A 583 -6.27 -16.00 11.22
N LEU A 584 -5.31 -16.28 12.12
CA LEU A 584 -5.54 -17.02 13.36
C LEU A 584 -5.88 -16.13 14.56
N LEU A 585 -5.77 -14.81 14.40
CA LEU A 585 -5.91 -13.87 15.50
C LEU A 585 -7.33 -13.93 16.08
N SER A 586 -7.43 -14.37 17.33
CA SER A 586 -8.67 -14.57 18.06
C SER A 586 -8.87 -13.53 19.17
N CYS A 587 -7.78 -13.10 19.80
CA CYS A 587 -7.81 -12.10 20.87
C CYS A 587 -6.85 -10.95 20.54
N LEU A 588 -7.37 -9.72 20.48
CA LEU A 588 -6.61 -8.53 20.14
C LEU A 588 -6.85 -7.40 21.15
N ASN A 589 -5.78 -6.91 21.79
CA ASN A 589 -5.80 -5.72 22.62
C ASN A 589 -5.12 -4.55 21.93
N LEU A 590 -5.88 -3.50 21.65
CA LEU A 590 -5.46 -2.22 21.06
C LEU A 590 -5.75 -1.06 22.01
N SER A 591 -6.00 -1.33 23.30
CA SER A 591 -6.32 -0.28 24.26
C SER A 591 -5.19 0.74 24.40
N ASN A 592 -5.52 1.99 24.72
CA ASN A 592 -4.53 3.05 24.94
C ASN A 592 -3.63 3.29 23.70
N ASN A 593 -4.25 3.48 22.54
CA ASN A 593 -3.57 3.83 21.27
C ASN A 593 -4.08 5.19 20.73
N LYS A 594 -3.89 5.45 19.44
CA LYS A 594 -4.24 6.71 18.74
C LYS A 594 -5.19 6.48 17.57
N LEU A 595 -6.06 5.47 17.67
CA LEU A 595 -7.05 5.16 16.65
C LEU A 595 -8.17 6.21 16.69
N SER A 596 -8.23 7.07 15.68
CA SER A 596 -9.18 8.20 15.64
C SER A 596 -10.37 7.98 14.70
N SER A 597 -10.26 7.03 13.77
CA SER A 597 -11.29 6.72 12.77
C SER A 597 -11.55 5.22 12.68
N PHE A 598 -12.77 4.87 12.27
CA PHE A 598 -13.13 3.50 11.92
C PHE A 598 -12.36 2.99 10.70
N THR A 599 -11.97 3.83 9.74
CA THR A 599 -11.14 3.39 8.60
C THR A 599 -9.80 2.79 9.05
N ALA A 600 -9.27 3.23 10.19
CA ALA A 600 -8.07 2.65 10.82
C ALA A 600 -8.26 1.18 11.24
N LEU A 601 -9.51 0.75 11.44
CA LEU A 601 -9.93 -0.59 11.85
C LEU A 601 -10.43 -1.46 10.68
N GLU A 602 -10.35 -0.98 9.43
CA GLU A 602 -10.82 -1.73 8.27
C GLU A 602 -10.28 -3.17 8.17
N PRO A 603 -9.00 -3.46 8.48
CA PRO A 603 -8.46 -4.82 8.45
C PRO A 603 -9.22 -5.83 9.31
N LEU A 604 -9.94 -5.39 10.36
CA LEU A 604 -10.74 -6.28 11.21
C LEU A 604 -11.75 -7.10 10.40
N ARG A 605 -12.28 -6.54 9.31
CA ARG A 605 -13.26 -7.21 8.42
C ARG A 605 -12.75 -8.51 7.82
N LEU A 606 -11.43 -8.66 7.72
CA LEU A 606 -10.76 -9.82 7.16
C LEU A 606 -10.35 -10.84 8.23
N LEU A 607 -10.46 -10.50 9.52
CA LEU A 607 -10.09 -11.34 10.65
C LEU A 607 -11.27 -12.16 11.17
N LYS A 608 -11.63 -13.22 10.42
CA LYS A 608 -12.81 -14.05 10.72
C LYS A 608 -12.72 -14.81 12.05
N SER A 609 -11.51 -15.08 12.53
CA SER A 609 -11.25 -15.82 13.77
C SER A 609 -11.35 -14.95 15.03
N LEU A 610 -11.49 -13.63 14.88
CA LEU A 610 -11.49 -12.68 15.99
C LEU A 610 -12.74 -12.85 16.86
N LYS A 611 -12.54 -13.05 18.17
CA LYS A 611 -13.58 -13.21 19.19
C LYS A 611 -13.50 -12.16 20.28
N VAL A 612 -12.31 -11.73 20.65
CA VAL A 612 -12.08 -10.75 21.71
C VAL A 612 -11.34 -9.54 21.14
N LEU A 613 -11.93 -8.36 21.31
CA LEU A 613 -11.34 -7.11 20.85
C LEU A 613 -11.42 -6.04 21.95
N ASP A 614 -10.28 -5.48 22.33
CA ASP A 614 -10.23 -4.30 23.19
C ASP A 614 -9.70 -3.11 22.39
N ILE A 615 -10.55 -2.10 22.16
CA ILE A 615 -10.21 -0.81 21.51
C ILE A 615 -10.43 0.37 22.46
N SER A 616 -10.47 0.11 23.76
CA SER A 616 -10.70 1.11 24.80
C SER A 616 -9.60 2.20 24.81
N TYR A 617 -9.93 3.37 25.34
CA TYR A 617 -9.00 4.50 25.50
C TYR A 617 -8.25 4.87 24.21
N ASN A 618 -8.98 4.93 23.09
CA ASN A 618 -8.52 5.46 21.82
C ASN A 618 -9.20 6.83 21.56
N GLU A 619 -9.17 7.31 20.32
CA GLU A 619 -9.68 8.63 19.91
C GLU A 619 -10.89 8.50 18.96
N LEU A 620 -11.58 7.35 18.97
CA LEU A 620 -12.69 7.06 18.05
C LEU A 620 -13.86 8.02 18.29
N GLY A 621 -14.30 8.68 17.21
CA GLY A 621 -15.40 9.65 17.23
C GLY A 621 -15.02 11.04 17.75
N ALA A 622 -13.74 11.31 18.03
CA ALA A 622 -13.29 12.64 18.44
C ALA A 622 -13.37 13.69 17.31
N HIS A 623 -13.46 13.25 16.05
CA HIS A 623 -13.53 14.09 14.87
C HIS A 623 -14.72 13.70 13.99
N SER A 624 -15.56 14.68 13.62
CA SER A 624 -16.75 14.47 12.79
C SER A 624 -16.45 14.16 11.32
N ILE A 625 -15.21 14.39 10.88
CA ILE A 625 -14.72 14.11 9.53
C ILE A 625 -13.46 13.28 9.69
N ASP A 626 -13.44 12.11 9.08
CA ASP A 626 -12.23 11.33 8.93
C ASP A 626 -11.29 11.99 7.92
N THR A 627 -10.46 12.92 8.39
CA THR A 627 -9.38 13.52 7.59
C THR A 627 -8.21 12.55 7.37
N THR A 628 -8.21 11.39 8.06
CA THR A 628 -7.19 10.34 7.94
C THR A 628 -7.53 9.28 6.89
N ARG A 629 -8.75 9.32 6.32
CA ARG A 629 -9.20 8.45 5.22
C ARG A 629 -8.27 8.45 3.99
N TYR A 630 -7.51 9.53 3.79
CA TYR A 630 -6.53 9.67 2.70
C TYR A 630 -5.09 9.36 3.11
N LEU A 631 -4.83 9.01 4.38
CA LEU A 631 -3.50 8.69 4.91
C LEU A 631 -3.23 7.18 4.97
N CYS A 632 -4.26 6.34 4.92
CA CYS A 632 -4.14 4.89 4.84
C CYS A 632 -4.40 4.42 3.41
N SER A 633 -3.70 3.37 2.98
CA SER A 633 -3.91 2.67 1.71
C SER A 633 -5.23 1.87 1.70
N SER A 634 -6.34 2.45 2.16
CA SER A 634 -7.60 1.71 2.21
C SER A 634 -8.20 1.58 0.80
N PRO A 635 -8.51 0.37 0.33
CA PRO A 635 -9.20 0.15 -0.94
C PRO A 635 -10.61 0.80 -0.96
N LEU A 636 -11.14 1.26 0.18
CA LEU A 636 -12.45 1.90 0.30
C LEU A 636 -12.51 3.37 -0.13
N SER A 637 -11.53 3.88 -0.89
CA SER A 637 -11.68 5.23 -1.44
C SER A 637 -12.73 5.30 -2.55
N HIS A 638 -12.94 4.27 -3.40
CA HIS A 638 -13.94 4.36 -4.50
C HIS A 638 -14.56 3.03 -5.02
N THR A 639 -14.24 1.84 -4.48
CA THR A 639 -14.60 0.55 -5.14
C THR A 639 -15.62 -0.33 -4.43
N VAL A 640 -16.12 -0.01 -3.23
CA VAL A 640 -17.28 -0.75 -2.70
C VAL A 640 -18.51 -0.32 -3.47
N GLY A 641 -18.87 -1.20 -4.40
CA GLY A 641 -20.07 -1.14 -5.19
C GLY A 641 -21.32 -1.01 -4.32
N SER A 642 -22.31 -0.45 -4.98
CA SER A 642 -23.71 -0.25 -4.62
C SER A 642 -24.49 -1.52 -4.25
N ASP A 643 -23.95 -2.39 -3.39
CA ASP A 643 -24.66 -3.55 -2.83
C ASP A 643 -25.13 -3.27 -1.40
N TRP A 644 -25.49 -2.02 -1.12
CA TRP A 644 -26.13 -1.63 0.13
C TRP A 644 -27.60 -1.28 -0.11
N ASP A 645 -28.48 -2.20 0.31
CA ASP A 645 -29.91 -1.95 0.40
C ASP A 645 -30.17 -1.29 1.77
N VAL A 646 -30.24 0.06 1.78
CA VAL A 646 -30.41 0.89 3.01
C VAL A 646 -31.67 0.51 3.79
N ASP A 647 -32.66 -0.07 3.11
CA ASP A 647 -34.01 -0.27 3.63
C ASP A 647 -34.16 -1.43 4.63
N LYS A 648 -33.13 -2.26 4.87
CA LYS A 648 -33.22 -3.40 5.80
C LYS A 648 -32.74 -3.13 7.23
N CYS A 649 -32.26 -1.92 7.54
CA CYS A 649 -31.79 -1.56 8.88
C CYS A 649 -32.34 -0.21 9.37
N GLU A 650 -33.48 0.26 8.86
CA GLU A 650 -34.16 1.38 9.50
C GLU A 650 -34.78 0.93 10.82
N THR A 651 -34.37 1.55 11.93
CA THR A 651 -35.04 1.43 13.22
C THR A 651 -35.44 2.82 13.67
N ASP A 652 -36.63 2.95 14.27
CA ASP A 652 -37.27 4.23 14.61
C ASP A 652 -36.45 5.16 15.54
N ASP A 653 -35.37 4.67 16.18
CA ASP A 653 -34.57 5.42 17.17
C ASP A 653 -33.08 5.65 16.84
N VAL A 654 -32.51 5.01 15.81
CA VAL A 654 -31.08 5.20 15.42
C VAL A 654 -30.96 5.33 13.90
N LYS A 655 -30.61 6.54 13.42
CA LYS A 655 -30.27 6.76 12.01
C LYS A 655 -28.96 6.06 11.68
N VAL A 656 -29.05 4.88 11.05
CA VAL A 656 -27.90 4.07 10.59
C VAL A 656 -26.93 4.86 9.70
N THR A 657 -27.43 5.89 9.01
CA THR A 657 -26.61 6.81 8.21
C THR A 657 -25.52 7.52 9.02
N ASN A 658 -25.66 7.67 10.34
CA ASN A 658 -24.67 8.31 11.20
C ASN A 658 -23.52 7.38 11.62
N TYR A 659 -23.68 6.06 11.46
CA TYR A 659 -22.72 5.03 11.92
C TYR A 659 -22.42 3.98 10.85
N TRP A 660 -22.57 4.31 9.57
CA TRP A 660 -22.43 3.35 8.47
C TRP A 660 -21.05 2.68 8.44
N ASP A 661 -19.98 3.41 8.75
CA ASP A 661 -18.61 2.89 8.84
C ASP A 661 -18.48 1.76 9.89
N VAL A 662 -19.18 1.90 11.02
CA VAL A 662 -19.17 0.93 12.12
C VAL A 662 -19.85 -0.36 11.67
N VAL A 663 -21.02 -0.22 11.05
CA VAL A 663 -21.75 -1.37 10.52
C VAL A 663 -20.91 -2.06 9.45
N LEU A 664 -20.24 -1.32 8.57
CA LEU A 664 -19.40 -1.90 7.53
C LEU A 664 -18.24 -2.75 8.11
N ILE A 665 -17.67 -2.34 9.24
CA ILE A 665 -16.51 -2.99 9.85
C ILE A 665 -16.91 -4.18 10.72
N PHE A 666 -17.88 -3.99 11.61
CA PHE A 666 -18.26 -5.00 12.59
C PHE A 666 -19.25 -6.03 12.04
N ARG A 667 -19.98 -5.72 10.96
CA ARG A 667 -20.91 -6.68 10.34
C ARG A 667 -20.16 -7.88 9.81
N GLY A 668 -20.53 -9.06 10.29
CA GLY A 668 -19.92 -10.33 9.91
C GLY A 668 -18.79 -10.78 10.84
N LEU A 669 -18.43 -9.97 11.84
CA LEU A 669 -17.56 -10.43 12.93
C LEU A 669 -18.36 -11.19 13.98
N HIS A 670 -17.76 -12.21 14.57
CA HIS A 670 -18.36 -13.06 15.60
C HIS A 670 -17.71 -12.80 16.97
N LEU A 671 -17.60 -11.53 17.34
CA LEU A 671 -17.04 -11.11 18.62
C LEU A 671 -17.90 -11.60 19.79
N THR A 672 -17.27 -12.18 20.80
CA THR A 672 -17.88 -12.53 22.09
C THR A 672 -17.57 -11.48 23.16
N GLN A 673 -16.47 -10.75 23.03
CA GLN A 673 -16.07 -9.65 23.93
C GLN A 673 -15.64 -8.43 23.12
N LEU A 674 -16.11 -7.26 23.51
CA LEU A 674 -15.71 -5.97 22.94
C LEU A 674 -15.56 -4.92 24.05
N ASP A 675 -14.41 -4.28 24.14
CA ASP A 675 -14.19 -3.16 25.05
C ASP A 675 -13.94 -1.88 24.24
N ILE A 676 -14.77 -0.85 24.45
CA ILE A 676 -14.73 0.45 23.75
C ILE A 676 -14.63 1.65 24.70
N VAL A 677 -14.67 1.43 26.02
CA VAL A 677 -14.68 2.47 27.04
C VAL A 677 -13.58 3.52 26.81
N GLY A 678 -13.87 4.79 27.09
CA GLY A 678 -12.88 5.88 26.96
C GLY A 678 -12.71 6.47 25.57
N ASN A 679 -13.42 5.97 24.55
CA ASN A 679 -13.53 6.67 23.25
C ASN A 679 -14.63 7.75 23.29
N ALA A 680 -14.51 8.76 22.43
CA ALA A 680 -15.49 9.85 22.35
C ALA A 680 -16.87 9.39 21.83
N ILE A 681 -16.91 8.31 21.05
CA ILE A 681 -18.14 7.73 20.48
C ILE A 681 -18.89 6.79 21.44
N SER A 682 -18.33 6.46 22.61
CA SER A 682 -18.84 5.40 23.50
C SER A 682 -20.07 5.79 24.30
N ASP A 683 -21.06 6.42 23.66
CA ASP A 683 -22.37 6.72 24.24
C ASP A 683 -23.33 5.53 24.23
N ASP A 684 -24.43 5.61 24.99
CA ASP A 684 -25.40 4.52 25.13
C ASP A 684 -26.07 4.13 23.80
N LYS A 685 -26.23 5.09 22.88
CA LYS A 685 -26.82 4.83 21.55
C LYS A 685 -25.89 3.99 20.70
N PHE A 686 -24.58 4.27 20.76
CA PHE A 686 -23.56 3.52 20.07
C PHE A 686 -23.43 2.10 20.63
N LYS A 687 -23.45 1.93 21.95
CA LYS A 687 -23.47 0.61 22.60
C LYS A 687 -24.68 -0.24 22.16
N LEU A 688 -25.87 0.37 22.09
CA LEU A 688 -27.07 -0.30 21.61
C LEU A 688 -26.97 -0.72 20.14
N LEU A 689 -26.32 0.09 19.29
CA LEU A 689 -26.05 -0.27 17.90
C LEU A 689 -25.09 -1.47 17.81
N LEU A 690 -24.02 -1.48 18.59
CA LEU A 690 -23.05 -2.58 18.59
C LEU A 690 -23.69 -3.91 19.01
N ALA A 691 -24.52 -3.90 20.05
CA ALA A 691 -25.26 -5.09 20.47
C ALA A 691 -26.17 -5.66 19.36
N LYS A 692 -26.71 -4.80 18.48
CA LYS A 692 -27.50 -5.24 17.32
C LYS A 692 -26.64 -5.77 16.16
N VAL A 693 -25.49 -5.14 15.91
CA VAL A 693 -24.58 -5.51 14.80
C VAL A 693 -23.77 -6.78 15.12
N LEU A 694 -23.49 -7.03 16.41
CA LEU A 694 -22.70 -8.15 16.91
C LEU A 694 -23.58 -9.10 17.76
N PRO A 695 -24.40 -9.97 17.14
CA PRO A 695 -25.34 -10.83 17.88
C PRO A 695 -24.66 -11.90 18.73
N SER A 696 -23.37 -12.16 18.52
CA SER A 696 -22.57 -13.11 19.32
C SER A 696 -21.94 -12.48 20.57
N LEU A 697 -22.11 -11.17 20.77
CA LEU A 697 -21.46 -10.41 21.83
C LEU A 697 -22.07 -10.77 23.19
N LYS A 698 -21.22 -11.23 24.11
CA LYS A 698 -21.58 -11.55 25.50
C LYS A 698 -21.15 -10.46 26.46
N TRP A 699 -19.97 -9.88 26.24
CA TRP A 699 -19.45 -8.81 27.09
C TRP A 699 -19.16 -7.54 26.31
N LEU A 700 -19.65 -6.42 26.84
CA LEU A 700 -19.36 -5.08 26.36
C LEU A 700 -18.86 -4.22 27.52
N ASP A 701 -17.64 -3.70 27.43
CA ASP A 701 -16.99 -2.93 28.51
C ASP A 701 -16.97 -3.67 29.86
N GLY A 702 -16.82 -5.00 29.82
CA GLY A 702 -16.85 -5.88 31.00
C GLY A 702 -18.23 -6.16 31.60
N GLU A 703 -19.31 -5.63 31.03
CA GLU A 703 -20.70 -5.92 31.44
C GLU A 703 -21.29 -7.04 30.57
N ASP A 704 -22.08 -7.93 31.18
CA ASP A 704 -22.83 -8.96 30.45
C ASP A 704 -24.03 -8.31 29.74
N VAL A 705 -24.10 -8.47 28.42
CA VAL A 705 -25.13 -7.88 27.55
C VAL A 705 -26.13 -8.89 26.99
N CYS A 706 -26.05 -10.16 27.42
CA CYS A 706 -26.93 -11.25 27.00
C CYS A 706 -28.24 -11.35 27.79
#